data_AF-K2A6V5-F1
#
_entry.id   AF-K2A6V5-F1
#
_cell.length_a   1.000
_cell.length_b   1.000
_cell.length_c   1.000
_cell.angle_alpha   90.00
_cell.angle_beta   90.00
_cell.angle_gamma   90.00
#
_symmetry.space_group_name_H-M   'P 1'
#
loop_
_entity.id
_entity.type
_entity.pdbx_description
1 polymer ?
#
loop_
_entity_poly.entity_id
_entity_poly.type
_entity_poly.pdbx_seq_one_letter_code
_entity_poly.pdbx_strand_id
1 'polypeptide(L)'
;MEIKQQGYKNTEIISIGDTYSACLKTINNISFTGREIDITACLLNGRSSKKTASFLSISPKTVEIHIRNIMLKLGCNSRESIIDFVEKSNKFVLFRGHYSNLLIKATFELELKKLLVLVKNNTNCIIFYYKHQRTKDLFVYELEKHLNIAGIKTCSKAWEKDKSANFLTNKEGTEQTDSIIYVMSNEFAERLKTIKYEIEEEVSTLIPTLKKNPNPIIFLLSNNKIFPDLNKKLSDFIYIDLTEQENYYFLFFEILKKVLLTNNINKNLDNFKRQYETLVVHSSTQKWSVEHDLLVNSPSKAPSNSTSKMTILGLPPRNGKFTGREDALAQIKTQLDRQRIGVITQTISGLGGVGKTQLATEFAYQVAESDYYEVILWISAETLNSINNTYRDFSKFLQIDVRGLSTNKIQALVHHELAKKHKGSNILFILDNVSNYDSIQYYTLELHKHLLTNFTLHILITSRSQHWPEKPLILDTFAPQEALMFVKKHLPDEDENSIIKLAETLHYFPLALNQATAYIKKHTNVDDYLELYATKKKDYLDKFPEDINQYTESLWKTWDIALIKLSNAAKEMLFIASYLYPDDISITFFDNLAVEERGNIIENLRKYSFITLINNNKSFKLHRLLQEVVRMTIISDSKDNIKPPEDGSVKKNFYVLNKAINLLKNKFTFSYAKHDKWNLCCQYVMHAQSLAEQAINIGNGCFHTGIQLYAEVAMYLTHVQQDNNNARQAWEKILTLAERHYSKDKSFVLVLANIYTHLGFVMRQIGNIDLTIKYLEKAILIYKSKTPDISVNMEKLLTYLRWDQIVSSNDGIKYDHSFTLLIWGLFKHDLADFRAAKDAYEQALEILSKCKIVNSIMLSKVSLLQNLGKLYRYCGDIKKAKNVLNTAKIIVDDNFPNHLEQAYVYERIASLLYYMGMCEEAKENLEKCLKIRLSIHSKDHYRIGLAKSILGLILCASNCLDEGIANLKQAEIIYKNFEENHIRFVFLYINTSYAFEMHKEYDNALQYLIKAQRLAIKHWGEKSSIILSYHLTPTEKFSSLETSEKNINYYTQALELTKKLFGRHHIRVARYCYILGRIFENVQNKDKARRHYRESLSIASKQHFKNKILVLEHQKNIEIIQEHLRRVCDRGNN
;
A
#
# COMPACT_ATOMS: atom_id res chain seq x y z
N MET A 1 -25.42 21.17 18.56
CA MET A 1 -24.93 21.64 19.87
C MET A 1 -25.67 21.03 21.08
N GLU A 2 -26.69 20.18 20.91
CA GLU A 2 -27.41 19.56 22.06
C GLU A 2 -26.86 18.20 22.55
N ILE A 3 -25.89 17.57 21.88
CA ILE A 3 -25.30 16.30 22.35
C ILE A 3 -24.28 16.50 23.49
N LYS A 4 -23.86 17.73 23.78
CA LYS A 4 -22.89 18.03 24.87
C LYS A 4 -23.53 18.24 26.26
N GLN A 5 -24.85 18.10 26.44
CA GLN A 5 -25.50 18.39 27.73
C GLN A 5 -26.23 17.22 28.43
N GLN A 6 -26.08 15.98 27.99
CA GLN A 6 -26.43 14.82 28.81
C GLN A 6 -25.18 14.02 29.14
N GLY A 7 -24.74 14.11 30.40
CA GLY A 7 -23.43 13.66 30.87
C GLY A 7 -23.22 12.15 30.84
N TYR A 8 -22.68 11.64 29.74
CA TYR A 8 -21.96 10.37 29.71
C TYR A 8 -20.44 10.65 29.75
N LYS A 9 -19.82 10.50 30.92
CA LYS A 9 -18.38 10.61 31.13
C LYS A 9 -17.66 9.41 30.47
N ASN A 10 -17.14 9.60 29.26
CA ASN A 10 -15.94 9.02 28.63
C ASN A 10 -15.22 7.74 29.19
N THR A 11 -15.90 6.73 29.73
CA THR A 11 -15.27 5.47 30.20
C THR A 11 -16.14 4.22 30.10
N GLU A 12 -17.21 4.21 29.31
CA GLU A 12 -18.02 3.00 29.13
C GLU A 12 -17.55 2.23 27.87
N ILE A 13 -17.37 0.91 28.00
CA ILE A 13 -17.12 0.02 26.86
C ILE A 13 -18.34 0.11 25.94
N ILE A 14 -18.24 0.89 24.86
CA ILE A 14 -19.36 1.11 23.97
C ILE A 14 -19.55 -0.14 23.10
N SER A 15 -20.68 -0.82 23.28
CA SER A 15 -21.25 -1.65 22.23
C SER A 15 -21.49 -0.75 21.02
N ILE A 16 -20.75 -0.97 19.92
CA ILE A 16 -20.74 -0.09 18.73
C ILE A 16 -22.16 0.17 18.19
N GLY A 17 -23.13 -0.71 18.48
CA GLY A 17 -24.54 -0.55 18.13
C GLY A 17 -25.24 0.66 18.76
N ASP A 18 -24.86 1.10 19.96
CA ASP A 18 -25.58 2.17 20.68
C ASP A 18 -25.26 3.57 20.14
N THR A 19 -24.07 3.73 19.55
CA THR A 19 -23.61 4.98 18.93
C THR A 19 -24.49 5.44 17.76
N TYR A 20 -25.05 4.50 16.98
CA TYR A 20 -25.88 4.82 15.82
C TYR A 20 -27.35 4.99 16.19
N SER A 21 -27.85 4.19 17.14
CA SER A 21 -29.24 4.22 17.58
C SER A 21 -29.66 5.59 18.12
N ALA A 22 -28.78 6.27 18.87
CA ALA A 22 -29.00 7.64 19.32
C ALA A 22 -29.12 8.66 18.16
N CYS A 23 -28.29 8.49 17.12
CA CYS A 23 -28.25 9.39 15.96
C CYS A 23 -29.37 9.13 14.93
N LEU A 24 -29.99 7.95 14.98
CA LEU A 24 -31.05 7.48 14.08
C LEU A 24 -32.45 7.56 14.69
N LYS A 25 -32.56 7.96 15.97
CA LYS A 25 -33.82 8.08 16.70
C LYS A 25 -34.79 9.09 16.08
N THR A 26 -34.29 10.07 15.33
CA THR A 26 -35.11 11.05 14.62
C THR A 26 -34.54 11.30 13.23
N ILE A 27 -35.40 11.18 12.20
CA ILE A 27 -35.06 11.39 10.79
C ILE A 27 -36.11 12.34 10.21
N ASN A 28 -35.70 13.50 9.70
CA ASN A 28 -36.61 14.51 9.16
C ASN A 28 -37.81 14.80 10.08
N ASN A 29 -37.56 14.98 11.38
CA ASN A 29 -38.55 15.21 12.45
C ASN A 29 -39.50 14.04 12.77
N ILE A 30 -39.29 12.86 12.19
CA ILE A 30 -40.03 11.64 12.50
C ILE A 30 -39.19 10.78 13.46
N SER A 31 -39.76 10.43 14.61
CA SER A 31 -39.08 9.56 15.57
C SER A 31 -39.10 8.10 15.10
N PHE A 32 -38.05 7.33 15.35
CA PHE A 32 -37.99 5.88 15.13
C PHE A 32 -37.64 5.17 16.44
N THR A 33 -38.27 4.03 16.69
CA THR A 33 -37.87 3.13 17.78
C THR A 33 -36.63 2.34 17.38
N GLY A 34 -35.86 1.84 18.35
CA GLY A 34 -34.68 0.99 18.06
C GLY A 34 -35.03 -0.20 17.14
N ARG A 35 -36.22 -0.78 17.31
CA ARG A 35 -36.66 -1.90 16.48
C ARG A 35 -37.02 -1.48 15.05
N GLU A 36 -37.62 -0.31 14.88
CA GLU A 36 -37.86 0.27 13.57
C GLU A 36 -36.53 0.59 12.86
N ILE A 37 -35.52 1.06 13.59
CA ILE A 37 -34.18 1.30 13.06
C ILE A 37 -33.54 0.01 12.56
N ASP A 38 -33.56 -1.08 13.36
CA ASP A 38 -33.01 -2.37 12.95
C ASP A 38 -33.64 -2.91 11.67
N ILE A 39 -34.97 -2.84 11.59
CA ILE A 39 -35.76 -3.37 10.47
C ILE A 39 -35.54 -2.51 9.22
N THR A 40 -35.46 -1.19 9.38
CA THR A 40 -35.14 -0.25 8.29
C THR A 40 -33.73 -0.50 7.76
N ALA A 41 -32.75 -0.72 8.65
CA ALA A 41 -31.38 -1.07 8.26
C ALA A 41 -31.33 -2.38 7.45
N CYS A 42 -32.10 -3.40 7.86
CA CYS A 42 -32.20 -4.67 7.12
C CYS A 42 -32.90 -4.51 5.77
N LEU A 43 -33.93 -3.66 5.69
CA LEU A 43 -34.68 -3.38 4.47
C LEU A 43 -33.79 -2.69 3.42
N LEU A 44 -33.04 -1.67 3.82
CA LEU A 44 -32.08 -0.94 2.96
C LEU A 44 -30.98 -1.84 2.40
N ASN A 45 -30.69 -2.96 3.06
CA ASN A 45 -29.71 -3.95 2.62
C ASN A 45 -30.37 -5.17 1.92
N GLY A 46 -31.60 -5.00 1.42
CA GLY A 46 -32.27 -5.99 0.56
C GLY A 46 -32.73 -7.27 1.27
N ARG A 47 -32.83 -7.29 2.61
CA ARG A 47 -33.32 -8.48 3.32
C ARG A 47 -34.84 -8.57 3.26
N SER A 48 -35.35 -9.74 2.86
CA SER A 48 -36.77 -10.07 2.95
C SER A 48 -37.24 -10.19 4.41
N SER A 49 -38.54 -10.03 4.67
CA SER A 49 -39.09 -10.15 6.04
C SER A 49 -38.71 -11.47 6.73
N LYS A 50 -38.66 -12.58 5.99
CA LYS A 50 -38.21 -13.89 6.50
C LYS A 50 -36.72 -13.89 6.88
N LYS A 51 -35.87 -13.27 6.05
CA LYS A 51 -34.42 -13.15 6.32
C LYS A 51 -34.13 -12.18 7.46
N THR A 52 -34.87 -11.07 7.54
CA THR A 52 -34.79 -10.09 8.64
C THR A 52 -35.25 -10.69 9.96
N ALA A 53 -36.33 -11.48 9.94
CA ALA A 53 -36.85 -12.19 11.10
C ALA A 53 -35.83 -13.17 11.68
N SER A 54 -35.23 -14.01 10.83
CA SER A 54 -34.14 -14.92 11.21
C SER A 54 -32.92 -14.16 11.74
N PHE A 55 -32.51 -13.10 11.04
CA PHE A 55 -31.34 -12.30 11.41
C PHE A 55 -31.48 -11.58 12.76
N LEU A 56 -32.67 -11.05 13.05
CA LEU A 56 -32.94 -10.31 14.28
C LEU A 56 -33.61 -11.17 15.37
N SER A 57 -33.66 -12.49 15.18
CA SER A 57 -34.27 -13.47 16.09
C SER A 57 -35.70 -13.12 16.54
N ILE A 58 -36.59 -12.76 15.60
CA ILE A 58 -38.03 -12.51 15.85
C ILE A 58 -38.92 -13.21 14.82
N SER A 59 -40.24 -13.18 15.02
CA SER A 59 -41.18 -13.77 14.06
C SER A 59 -41.29 -12.93 12.76
N PRO A 60 -41.46 -13.56 11.58
CA PRO A 60 -41.74 -12.85 10.32
C PRO A 60 -42.94 -11.92 10.41
N LYS A 61 -43.99 -12.33 11.14
CA LYS A 61 -45.20 -11.53 11.38
C LYS A 61 -44.87 -10.24 12.14
N THR A 62 -43.97 -10.29 13.12
CA THR A 62 -43.49 -9.12 13.86
C THR A 62 -42.75 -8.14 12.95
N VAL A 63 -41.91 -8.63 12.02
CA VAL A 63 -41.21 -7.78 11.05
C VAL A 63 -42.21 -7.07 10.13
N GLU A 64 -43.22 -7.77 9.65
CA GLU A 64 -44.25 -7.19 8.78
C GLU A 64 -45.10 -6.13 9.49
N ILE A 65 -45.44 -6.35 10.77
CA ILE A 65 -46.11 -5.35 11.61
C ILE A 65 -45.26 -4.08 11.74
N HIS A 66 -43.98 -4.21 12.05
CA HIS A 66 -43.09 -3.04 12.15
C HIS A 66 -42.91 -2.32 10.82
N ILE A 67 -42.78 -3.04 9.70
CA ILE A 67 -42.73 -2.44 8.36
C ILE A 67 -44.01 -1.63 8.11
N ARG A 68 -45.19 -2.18 8.43
CA ARG A 68 -46.47 -1.47 8.29
C ARG A 68 -46.56 -0.23 9.18
N ASN A 69 -46.07 -0.31 10.42
CA ASN A 69 -46.04 0.84 11.33
C ASN A 69 -45.09 1.94 10.83
N ILE A 70 -43.92 1.57 10.27
CA ILE A 70 -43.00 2.51 9.63
C ILE A 70 -43.68 3.18 8.43
N MET A 71 -44.38 2.42 7.58
CA MET A 71 -45.14 2.97 6.45
C MET A 71 -46.17 4.01 6.87
N LEU A 72 -46.99 3.68 7.88
CA LEU A 72 -47.99 4.59 8.44
C LEU A 72 -47.33 5.87 9.00
N LYS A 73 -46.20 5.72 9.68
CA LYS A 73 -45.45 6.82 10.28
C LYS A 73 -44.82 7.75 9.25
N LEU A 74 -44.41 7.20 8.10
CA LEU A 74 -43.81 7.92 6.98
C LEU A 74 -44.83 8.44 5.97
N GLY A 75 -46.11 8.08 6.11
CA GLY A 75 -47.14 8.40 5.12
C GLY A 75 -46.91 7.73 3.76
N CYS A 76 -46.26 6.57 3.72
CA CYS A 76 -45.95 5.84 2.49
C CYS A 76 -46.70 4.50 2.39
N ASN A 77 -46.77 3.94 1.18
CA ASN A 77 -47.62 2.79 0.85
C ASN A 77 -46.85 1.57 0.29
N SER A 78 -45.52 1.65 0.20
CA SER A 78 -44.66 0.57 -0.31
C SER A 78 -43.35 0.47 0.48
N ARG A 79 -42.68 -0.69 0.39
CA ARG A 79 -41.38 -0.91 1.06
C ARG A 79 -40.29 -0.06 0.41
N GLU A 80 -40.35 0.06 -0.90
CA GLU A 80 -39.51 0.91 -1.72
C GLU A 80 -39.61 2.38 -1.29
N SER A 81 -40.81 2.86 -0.95
CA SER A 81 -40.97 4.24 -0.44
C SER A 81 -40.32 4.48 0.93
N ILE A 82 -40.15 3.44 1.77
CA ILE A 82 -39.37 3.54 3.02
C ILE A 82 -37.88 3.71 2.69
N ILE A 83 -37.40 2.94 1.71
CA ILE A 83 -36.01 3.00 1.22
C ILE A 83 -35.73 4.40 0.66
N ASP A 84 -36.58 4.89 -0.25
CA ASP A 84 -36.47 6.23 -0.84
C ASP A 84 -36.46 7.35 0.21
N PHE A 85 -37.32 7.23 1.24
CA PHE A 85 -37.39 8.21 2.33
C PHE A 85 -36.05 8.30 3.08
N VAL A 86 -35.43 7.17 3.39
CA VAL A 86 -34.16 7.14 4.13
C VAL A 86 -32.98 7.50 3.22
N GLU A 87 -32.98 7.09 1.95
CA GLU A 87 -31.95 7.44 0.97
C GLU A 87 -31.89 8.95 0.70
N LYS A 88 -33.04 9.64 0.70
CA LYS A 88 -33.13 11.10 0.60
C LYS A 88 -32.76 11.83 1.89
N SER A 89 -32.55 11.12 2.99
CA SER A 89 -32.14 11.71 4.27
C SER A 89 -30.62 11.76 4.41
N ASN A 90 -30.11 12.69 5.21
CA ASN A 90 -28.69 12.73 5.59
C ASN A 90 -28.27 11.60 6.57
N LYS A 91 -29.15 10.62 6.82
CA LYS A 91 -28.96 9.53 7.79
C LYS A 91 -28.70 8.16 7.13
N PHE A 92 -28.74 8.06 5.79
CA PHE A 92 -28.55 6.79 5.07
C PHE A 92 -27.23 6.07 5.43
N VAL A 93 -26.11 6.81 5.48
CA VAL A 93 -24.79 6.25 5.84
C VAL A 93 -24.79 5.69 7.27
N LEU A 94 -25.51 6.33 8.19
CA LEU A 94 -25.64 5.86 9.57
C LEU A 94 -26.42 4.54 9.64
N PHE A 95 -27.43 4.34 8.78
CA PHE A 95 -28.13 3.06 8.67
C PHE A 95 -27.24 1.94 8.13
N ARG A 96 -26.34 2.23 7.16
CA ARG A 96 -25.35 1.23 6.71
C ARG A 96 -24.35 0.88 7.81
N GLY A 97 -23.87 1.87 8.57
CA GLY A 97 -23.04 1.63 9.75
C GLY A 97 -23.77 0.78 10.81
N HIS A 98 -25.04 1.09 11.09
CA HIS A 98 -25.88 0.31 12.01
C HIS A 98 -26.08 -1.14 11.55
N TYR A 99 -26.34 -1.36 10.26
CA TYR A 99 -26.48 -2.71 9.69
C TYR A 99 -25.19 -3.54 9.83
N SER A 100 -24.02 -2.94 9.61
CA SER A 100 -22.73 -3.61 9.86
C SER A 100 -22.57 -4.01 11.32
N ASN A 101 -23.03 -3.19 12.27
CA ASN A 101 -23.01 -3.56 13.69
C ASN A 101 -23.96 -4.73 13.99
N LEU A 102 -25.15 -4.74 13.38
CA LEU A 102 -26.07 -5.87 13.50
C LEU A 102 -25.44 -7.17 12.96
N LEU A 103 -24.68 -7.09 11.87
CA LEU A 103 -23.96 -8.24 11.31
C LEU A 103 -22.87 -8.74 12.26
N ILE A 104 -22.09 -7.83 12.84
CA ILE A 104 -21.05 -8.19 13.82
C ILE A 104 -21.71 -8.84 15.05
N LYS A 105 -22.79 -8.25 15.57
CA LYS A 105 -23.54 -8.79 16.72
C LYS A 105 -24.08 -10.19 16.43
N ALA A 106 -24.73 -10.38 15.28
CA ALA A 106 -25.27 -11.68 14.89
C ALA A 106 -24.17 -12.74 14.71
N THR A 107 -23.03 -12.35 14.13
CA THR A 107 -21.87 -13.24 13.94
C THR A 107 -21.27 -13.66 15.28
N PHE A 108 -21.13 -12.71 16.20
CA PHE A 108 -20.68 -12.97 17.57
C PHE A 108 -21.62 -13.94 18.29
N GLU A 109 -22.92 -13.68 18.30
CA GLU A 109 -23.92 -14.54 18.94
C GLU A 109 -23.95 -15.95 18.32
N LEU A 110 -23.72 -16.09 17.01
CA LEU A 110 -23.58 -17.40 16.36
C LEU A 110 -22.37 -18.18 16.84
N GLU A 111 -21.22 -17.53 17.03
CA GLU A 111 -20.03 -18.17 17.59
C GLU A 111 -20.23 -18.58 19.05
N LEU A 112 -20.93 -17.78 19.85
CA LEU A 112 -21.29 -18.15 21.21
C LEU A 112 -22.25 -19.35 21.26
N LYS A 113 -23.25 -19.43 20.38
CA LYS A 113 -24.16 -20.59 20.31
C LYS A 113 -23.43 -21.90 20.01
N LYS A 114 -22.32 -21.86 19.26
CA LYS A 114 -21.50 -23.06 19.00
C LYS A 114 -20.80 -23.57 20.26
N LEU A 115 -20.59 -22.71 21.27
CA LEU A 115 -19.97 -23.07 22.54
C LEU A 115 -20.92 -23.83 23.47
N LEU A 116 -22.23 -23.80 23.20
CA LEU A 116 -23.25 -24.50 23.99
C LEU A 116 -22.99 -26.01 24.08
N VAL A 117 -22.35 -26.61 23.08
CA VAL A 117 -21.94 -28.03 23.06
C VAL A 117 -20.72 -28.31 23.95
N LEU A 118 -19.88 -27.29 24.19
CA LEU A 118 -18.62 -27.41 24.92
C LEU A 118 -18.74 -27.08 26.42
N VAL A 119 -19.77 -26.33 26.80
CA VAL A 119 -20.04 -25.98 28.20
C VAL A 119 -20.71 -27.18 28.90
N LYS A 120 -20.17 -27.58 30.06
CA LYS A 120 -20.75 -28.68 30.85
C LYS A 120 -22.21 -28.35 31.17
N ASN A 121 -23.10 -29.33 31.02
CA ASN A 121 -24.51 -29.16 31.39
C ASN A 121 -24.61 -28.64 32.84
N ASN A 122 -25.20 -27.44 33.00
CA ASN A 122 -25.42 -26.72 34.27
C ASN A 122 -24.30 -25.82 34.82
N THR A 123 -23.39 -25.27 34.01
CA THR A 123 -22.50 -24.20 34.51
C THR A 123 -23.29 -22.97 34.97
N ASN A 124 -23.17 -22.62 36.26
CA ASN A 124 -23.87 -21.51 36.91
C ASN A 124 -22.91 -20.36 37.24
N CYS A 125 -23.26 -19.14 36.88
CA CYS A 125 -22.47 -17.92 37.14
C CYS A 125 -23.33 -16.86 37.86
N ILE A 126 -22.86 -16.36 39.01
CA ILE A 126 -23.51 -15.23 39.70
C ILE A 126 -22.79 -13.94 39.34
N ILE A 127 -23.54 -12.91 38.96
CA ILE A 127 -23.01 -11.58 38.64
C ILE A 127 -23.44 -10.58 39.72
N PHE A 128 -22.49 -10.04 40.46
CA PHE A 128 -22.72 -9.00 41.44
C PHE A 128 -22.36 -7.64 40.86
N TYR A 129 -23.26 -6.66 40.99
CA TYR A 129 -23.05 -5.31 40.48
C TYR A 129 -23.67 -4.24 41.39
N TYR A 130 -23.17 -3.02 41.30
CA TYR A 130 -23.68 -1.88 42.06
C TYR A 130 -24.97 -1.32 41.44
N LYS A 131 -26.06 -1.22 42.22
CA LYS A 131 -27.37 -0.75 41.71
C LYS A 131 -27.35 0.78 41.51
N HIS A 132 -27.49 1.24 40.26
CA HIS A 132 -27.74 2.65 39.96
C HIS A 132 -29.24 2.96 40.12
N GLN A 133 -29.58 4.19 40.54
CA GLN A 133 -30.90 4.52 41.10
C GLN A 133 -32.11 4.35 40.16
N ARG A 134 -31.96 4.03 38.87
CA ARG A 134 -33.13 3.88 37.97
C ARG A 134 -33.11 2.78 36.89
N THR A 135 -32.04 2.03 36.64
CA THR A 135 -32.03 0.96 35.62
C THR A 135 -30.97 -0.11 35.91
N LYS A 136 -31.20 -1.35 35.47
CA LYS A 136 -30.16 -2.38 35.37
C LYS A 136 -29.02 -1.85 34.48
N ASP A 137 -27.77 -1.96 34.94
CA ASP A 137 -26.60 -1.51 34.17
C ASP A 137 -26.59 -2.23 32.80
N LEU A 138 -26.54 -1.45 31.71
CA LEU A 138 -26.62 -1.96 30.34
C LEU A 138 -25.51 -2.98 30.05
N PHE A 139 -24.32 -2.77 30.64
CA PHE A 139 -23.20 -3.70 30.52
C PHE A 139 -23.51 -5.05 31.17
N VAL A 140 -24.10 -5.04 32.37
CA VAL A 140 -24.48 -6.26 33.09
C VAL A 140 -25.56 -7.03 32.33
N TYR A 141 -26.53 -6.31 31.76
CA TYR A 141 -27.58 -6.91 30.94
C TYR A 141 -27.02 -7.61 29.70
N GLU A 142 -26.13 -6.95 28.93
CA GLU A 142 -25.51 -7.58 27.75
C GLU A 142 -24.56 -8.72 28.14
N LEU A 143 -23.83 -8.60 29.25
CA LEU A 143 -22.98 -9.66 29.80
C LEU A 143 -23.79 -10.92 30.15
N GLU A 144 -24.88 -10.78 30.91
CA GLU A 144 -25.79 -11.89 31.22
C GLU A 144 -26.35 -12.53 29.97
N LYS A 145 -26.84 -11.70 29.03
CA LYS A 145 -27.43 -12.17 27.78
C LYS A 145 -26.44 -13.04 27.01
N HIS A 146 -25.21 -12.58 26.82
CA HIS A 146 -24.22 -13.33 26.06
C HIS A 146 -23.68 -14.56 26.81
N LEU A 147 -23.59 -14.53 28.15
CA LEU A 147 -23.27 -15.72 28.95
C LEU A 147 -24.37 -16.79 28.82
N ASN A 148 -25.64 -16.39 28.86
CA ASN A 148 -26.77 -17.30 28.63
C ASN A 148 -26.74 -17.89 27.21
N ILE A 149 -26.39 -17.10 26.19
CA ILE A 149 -26.22 -17.59 24.80
C ILE A 149 -25.08 -18.61 24.70
N ALA A 150 -24.00 -18.43 25.48
CA ALA A 150 -22.89 -19.37 25.55
C ALA A 150 -23.21 -20.66 26.34
N GLY A 151 -24.41 -20.78 26.94
CA GLY A 151 -24.85 -21.95 27.69
C GLY A 151 -24.60 -21.88 29.20
N ILE A 152 -24.21 -20.72 29.74
CA ILE A 152 -23.97 -20.50 31.18
C ILE A 152 -25.22 -19.90 31.80
N LYS A 153 -25.79 -20.56 32.81
CA LYS A 153 -26.94 -20.02 33.55
C LYS A 153 -26.47 -18.86 34.43
N THR A 154 -27.05 -17.68 34.24
CA THR A 154 -26.66 -16.48 35.00
C THR A 154 -27.73 -16.04 35.99
N CYS A 155 -27.29 -15.51 37.13
CA CYS A 155 -28.14 -14.81 38.09
C CYS A 155 -27.42 -13.54 38.55
N SER A 156 -27.96 -12.36 38.22
CA SER A 156 -27.42 -11.11 38.76
C SER A 156 -28.10 -10.68 40.05
N LYS A 157 -27.29 -10.16 40.98
CA LYS A 157 -27.74 -9.57 42.25
C LYS A 157 -27.15 -8.16 42.35
N ALA A 158 -28.02 -7.18 42.48
CA ALA A 158 -27.63 -5.78 42.67
C ALA A 158 -27.45 -5.48 44.17
N TRP A 159 -26.45 -4.68 44.55
CA TRP A 159 -26.27 -4.25 45.94
C TRP A 159 -26.52 -2.74 46.14
N GLU A 160 -27.00 -2.36 47.33
CA GLU A 160 -27.44 -1.00 47.69
C GLU A 160 -26.54 -0.32 48.74
N LYS A 161 -26.75 0.98 48.90
CA LYS A 161 -25.84 1.99 49.49
C LYS A 161 -25.41 1.77 50.95
N ASP A 162 -26.17 1.00 51.74
CA ASP A 162 -26.05 0.93 53.21
C ASP A 162 -25.73 -0.48 53.78
N LYS A 163 -25.27 -1.43 52.95
CA LYS A 163 -24.93 -2.82 53.38
C LYS A 163 -23.54 -3.28 52.92
N SER A 164 -22.54 -2.41 52.97
CA SER A 164 -21.21 -2.62 52.35
C SER A 164 -20.37 -3.78 52.93
N ALA A 165 -20.49 -4.08 54.24
CA ALA A 165 -19.58 -5.04 54.90
C ALA A 165 -20.03 -6.52 54.83
N ASN A 166 -21.34 -6.79 54.95
CA ASN A 166 -21.87 -8.17 55.14
C ASN A 166 -22.14 -8.94 53.83
N PHE A 167 -21.82 -8.36 52.67
CA PHE A 167 -22.29 -8.89 51.39
C PHE A 167 -21.34 -9.90 50.74
N LEU A 168 -20.02 -9.70 50.85
CA LEU A 168 -19.04 -10.64 50.30
C LEU A 168 -18.91 -11.91 51.15
N THR A 169 -19.65 -12.00 52.26
CA THR A 169 -19.68 -13.11 53.21
C THR A 169 -21.01 -13.87 53.22
N ASN A 170 -22.03 -13.42 52.47
CA ASN A 170 -23.36 -14.04 52.48
C ASN A 170 -23.32 -15.45 51.87
N LYS A 171 -23.35 -16.46 52.75
CA LYS A 171 -23.41 -17.90 52.45
C LYS A 171 -24.73 -18.36 51.79
N GLU A 172 -25.70 -17.47 51.62
CA GLU A 172 -27.00 -17.82 51.03
C GLU A 172 -26.90 -17.98 49.50
N GLY A 173 -26.57 -19.20 49.07
CA GLY A 173 -26.75 -19.68 47.70
C GLY A 173 -25.49 -20.19 46.98
N THR A 174 -24.35 -20.35 47.64
CA THR A 174 -23.06 -20.70 47.01
C THR A 174 -22.84 -22.20 46.75
N GLU A 175 -23.75 -23.08 47.16
CA GLU A 175 -23.55 -24.54 47.04
C GLU A 175 -23.76 -25.10 45.62
N GLN A 176 -24.26 -24.31 44.66
CA GLN A 176 -24.48 -24.73 43.26
C GLN A 176 -23.83 -23.81 42.21
N THR A 177 -22.91 -22.93 42.58
CA THR A 177 -22.34 -21.92 41.66
C THR A 177 -20.95 -22.34 41.19
N ASP A 178 -20.65 -22.26 39.89
CA ASP A 178 -19.32 -22.60 39.36
C ASP A 178 -18.39 -21.39 39.25
N SER A 179 -18.94 -20.16 39.21
CA SER A 179 -18.13 -18.93 39.11
C SER A 179 -18.90 -17.71 39.62
N ILE A 180 -18.15 -16.70 40.08
CA ILE A 180 -18.71 -15.44 40.57
C ILE A 180 -18.01 -14.27 39.87
N ILE A 181 -18.78 -13.36 39.28
CA ILE A 181 -18.28 -12.13 38.65
C ILE A 181 -18.70 -10.92 39.49
N TYR A 182 -17.74 -10.09 39.87
CA TYR A 182 -17.98 -8.79 40.51
C TYR A 182 -17.70 -7.66 39.51
N VAL A 183 -18.73 -6.88 39.17
CA VAL A 183 -18.63 -5.72 38.30
C VAL A 183 -18.44 -4.46 39.15
N MET A 184 -17.24 -3.89 39.08
CA MET A 184 -16.85 -2.73 39.91
C MET A 184 -16.93 -1.46 39.06
N SER A 185 -17.80 -0.53 39.45
CA SER A 185 -17.98 0.75 38.75
C SER A 185 -16.96 1.81 39.17
N ASN A 186 -16.71 2.79 38.28
CA ASN A 186 -15.81 3.91 38.55
C ASN A 186 -16.26 4.77 39.75
N GLU A 187 -17.57 4.88 39.98
CA GLU A 187 -18.13 5.67 41.08
C GLU A 187 -17.97 4.95 42.44
N PHE A 188 -18.07 3.61 42.46
CA PHE A 188 -17.68 2.79 43.61
C PHE A 188 -16.18 2.93 43.89
N ALA A 189 -15.34 2.88 42.84
CA ALA A 189 -13.92 3.12 42.93
C ALA A 189 -13.56 4.53 43.46
N GLU A 190 -14.31 5.58 43.11
CA GLU A 190 -14.11 6.92 43.67
C GLU A 190 -14.61 7.07 45.12
N ARG A 191 -15.67 6.34 45.51
CA ARG A 191 -16.08 6.26 46.92
C ARG A 191 -15.04 5.55 47.80
N LEU A 192 -14.46 4.47 47.31
CA LEU A 192 -13.35 3.79 48.00
C LEU A 192 -12.14 4.72 48.24
N LYS A 193 -11.96 5.79 47.44
CA LYS A 193 -10.91 6.81 47.65
C LYS A 193 -11.22 7.78 48.79
N THR A 194 -12.50 8.06 49.07
CA THR A 194 -12.91 9.09 50.04
C THR A 194 -12.98 8.55 51.48
N ILE A 195 -13.11 7.24 51.66
CA ILE A 195 -13.19 6.57 52.97
C ILE A 195 -11.89 5.79 53.21
N LYS A 196 -10.77 6.50 53.41
CA LYS A 196 -9.43 5.88 53.37
C LYS A 196 -9.04 5.04 54.60
N TYR A 197 -9.81 5.10 55.70
CA TYR A 197 -9.47 4.44 56.97
C TYR A 197 -10.41 3.29 57.39
N GLU A 198 -11.72 3.33 57.11
CA GLU A 198 -12.65 2.24 57.49
C GLU A 198 -12.56 1.01 56.57
N ILE A 199 -12.17 1.20 55.30
CA ILE A 199 -12.14 0.14 54.28
C ILE A 199 -10.95 -0.81 54.47
N GLU A 200 -9.83 -0.37 55.05
CA GLU A 200 -8.69 -1.27 55.28
C GLU A 200 -9.00 -2.37 56.31
N GLU A 201 -9.87 -2.09 57.27
CA GLU A 201 -10.33 -3.04 58.30
C GLU A 201 -11.41 -4.00 57.75
N GLU A 202 -12.33 -3.50 56.91
CA GLU A 202 -13.28 -4.35 56.18
C GLU A 202 -12.60 -5.25 55.16
N VAL A 203 -11.70 -4.74 54.29
CA VAL A 203 -11.04 -5.55 53.26
C VAL A 203 -10.10 -6.60 53.87
N SER A 204 -9.46 -6.30 55.00
CA SER A 204 -8.56 -7.25 55.69
C SER A 204 -9.30 -8.41 56.38
N THR A 205 -10.55 -8.20 56.84
CA THR A 205 -11.41 -9.26 57.38
C THR A 205 -12.10 -10.10 56.28
N LEU A 206 -12.22 -9.55 55.08
CA LEU A 206 -12.98 -10.11 53.96
C LEU A 206 -12.17 -11.04 53.04
N ILE A 207 -10.89 -10.71 52.80
CA ILE A 207 -9.97 -11.52 51.98
C ILE A 207 -9.89 -12.99 52.46
N PRO A 208 -9.77 -13.29 53.77
CA PRO A 208 -9.78 -14.67 54.25
C PRO A 208 -11.07 -15.43 53.94
N THR A 209 -12.22 -14.75 53.86
CA THR A 209 -13.52 -15.35 53.57
C THR A 209 -13.68 -15.64 52.08
N LEU A 210 -13.26 -14.71 51.21
CA LEU A 210 -13.24 -14.93 49.76
C LEU A 210 -12.28 -16.06 49.36
N LYS A 211 -11.13 -16.19 50.04
CA LYS A 211 -10.18 -17.30 49.83
C LYS A 211 -10.70 -18.67 50.25
N LYS A 212 -11.72 -18.73 51.12
CA LYS A 212 -12.39 -19.99 51.52
C LYS A 212 -13.46 -20.43 50.52
N ASN A 213 -13.79 -19.61 49.52
CA ASN A 213 -14.76 -19.98 48.49
C ASN A 213 -14.12 -20.94 47.48
N PRO A 214 -14.66 -22.15 47.25
CA PRO A 214 -14.07 -23.12 46.32
C PRO A 214 -14.20 -22.71 44.84
N ASN A 215 -15.00 -21.70 44.52
CA ASN A 215 -15.33 -21.31 43.14
C ASN A 215 -14.50 -20.11 42.65
N PRO A 216 -14.10 -20.06 41.37
CA PRO A 216 -13.37 -18.93 40.78
C PRO A 216 -14.13 -17.61 40.90
N ILE A 217 -13.46 -16.60 41.47
CA ILE A 217 -13.97 -15.23 41.63
C ILE A 217 -13.24 -14.31 40.63
N ILE A 218 -14.02 -13.61 39.82
CA ILE A 218 -13.54 -12.73 38.75
C ILE A 218 -13.98 -11.29 39.03
N PHE A 219 -13.04 -10.38 39.10
CA PHE A 219 -13.30 -8.94 39.26
C PHE A 219 -13.16 -8.21 37.92
N LEU A 220 -14.22 -7.53 37.49
CA LEU A 220 -14.22 -6.65 36.32
C LEU A 220 -14.03 -5.21 36.77
N LEU A 221 -12.87 -4.61 36.44
CA LEU A 221 -12.46 -3.30 36.95
C LEU A 221 -12.54 -2.24 35.85
N SER A 222 -13.28 -1.16 36.08
CA SER A 222 -13.45 -0.06 35.12
C SER A 222 -12.32 0.97 35.09
N ASN A 223 -11.37 0.92 36.04
CA ASN A 223 -10.11 1.67 35.97
C ASN A 223 -9.04 1.11 36.92
N ASN A 224 -8.06 0.39 36.37
CA ASN A 224 -7.03 -0.30 37.14
C ASN A 224 -5.92 0.64 37.68
N LYS A 225 -5.88 1.91 37.24
CA LYS A 225 -4.89 2.91 37.70
C LYS A 225 -5.21 3.51 39.07
N ILE A 226 -6.40 3.24 39.59
CA ILE A 226 -6.94 3.91 40.79
C ILE A 226 -6.52 3.19 42.09
N PHE A 227 -6.16 1.89 42.07
CA PHE A 227 -5.83 1.13 43.29
C PHE A 227 -4.62 0.15 43.18
N PRO A 228 -3.38 0.65 43.15
CA PRO A 228 -2.18 -0.21 43.15
C PRO A 228 -2.04 -1.08 44.42
N ASP A 229 -2.50 -0.59 45.58
CA ASP A 229 -2.36 -1.27 46.87
C ASP A 229 -3.44 -2.33 47.12
N LEU A 230 -4.65 -2.16 46.56
CA LEU A 230 -5.71 -3.18 46.59
C LEU A 230 -5.33 -4.37 45.67
N ASN A 231 -4.72 -4.09 44.51
CA ASN A 231 -4.19 -5.11 43.59
C ASN A 231 -3.09 -5.96 44.23
N LYS A 232 -2.28 -5.41 45.14
CA LYS A 232 -1.32 -6.19 45.93
C LYS A 232 -1.98 -7.09 46.97
N LYS A 233 -3.07 -6.65 47.62
CA LYS A 233 -3.77 -7.43 48.66
C LYS A 233 -4.69 -8.51 48.08
N LEU A 234 -5.24 -8.29 46.88
CA LEU A 234 -6.15 -9.22 46.22
C LEU A 234 -5.45 -10.20 45.25
N SER A 235 -4.12 -10.17 45.11
CA SER A 235 -3.34 -10.78 44.00
C SER A 235 -3.64 -12.25 43.67
N ASP A 236 -4.30 -12.95 44.59
CA ASP A 236 -4.70 -14.35 44.48
C ASP A 236 -6.03 -14.56 43.72
N PHE A 237 -6.73 -13.48 43.31
CA PHE A 237 -7.99 -13.52 42.56
C PHE A 237 -7.80 -13.22 41.06
N ILE A 238 -8.82 -13.52 40.24
CA ILE A 238 -8.80 -13.26 38.79
C ILE A 238 -9.34 -11.85 38.53
N TYR A 239 -8.66 -11.08 37.70
CA TYR A 239 -9.08 -9.73 37.30
C TYR A 239 -9.11 -9.57 35.80
N ILE A 240 -10.01 -8.71 35.34
CA ILE A 240 -10.06 -8.25 33.96
C ILE A 240 -10.22 -6.74 33.99
N ASP A 241 -9.25 -6.05 33.37
CA ASP A 241 -9.26 -4.60 33.21
C ASP A 241 -10.13 -4.23 32.01
N LEU A 242 -11.24 -3.56 32.28
CA LEU A 242 -12.18 -3.10 31.27
C LEU A 242 -11.59 -1.98 30.39
N THR A 243 -10.47 -1.36 30.80
CA THR A 243 -9.80 -0.28 30.04
C THR A 243 -8.79 -0.78 29.01
N GLU A 244 -8.35 -2.04 29.07
CA GLU A 244 -7.34 -2.60 28.15
C GLU A 244 -7.93 -3.06 26.81
N GLN A 245 -9.26 -3.21 26.72
CA GLN A 245 -9.94 -3.69 25.52
C GLN A 245 -10.93 -2.63 25.00
N GLU A 246 -10.65 -2.05 23.82
CA GLU A 246 -11.53 -1.06 23.18
C GLU A 246 -12.83 -1.68 22.60
N ASN A 247 -13.02 -3.00 22.72
CA ASN A 247 -14.13 -3.72 22.09
C ASN A 247 -14.73 -4.79 23.02
N TYR A 248 -16.03 -4.64 23.27
CA TYR A 248 -16.84 -5.55 24.09
C TYR A 248 -16.75 -7.03 23.71
N TYR A 249 -16.77 -7.35 22.41
CA TYR A 249 -16.84 -8.75 21.94
C TYR A 249 -15.58 -9.54 22.29
N PHE A 250 -14.40 -8.92 22.12
CA PHE A 250 -13.12 -9.55 22.48
C PHE A 250 -12.92 -9.63 23.99
N LEU A 251 -13.33 -8.58 24.70
CA LEU A 251 -13.39 -8.60 26.16
C LEU A 251 -14.29 -9.73 26.69
N PHE A 252 -15.44 -9.96 26.06
CA PHE A 252 -16.34 -11.04 26.46
C PHE A 252 -15.69 -12.43 26.32
N PHE A 253 -14.92 -12.67 25.25
CA PHE A 253 -14.17 -13.93 25.12
C PHE A 253 -13.11 -14.10 26.22
N GLU A 254 -12.46 -13.01 26.66
CA GLU A 254 -11.56 -13.05 27.82
C GLU A 254 -12.32 -13.39 29.12
N ILE A 255 -13.47 -12.76 29.37
CA ILE A 255 -14.35 -13.10 30.50
C ILE A 255 -14.74 -14.58 30.44
N LEU A 256 -15.15 -15.06 29.27
CA LEU A 256 -15.61 -16.43 29.08
C LEU A 256 -14.51 -17.47 29.33
N LYS A 257 -13.25 -17.20 28.92
CA LYS A 257 -12.10 -18.05 29.23
C LYS A 257 -11.87 -18.17 30.74
N LYS A 258 -12.04 -17.06 31.48
CA LYS A 258 -11.86 -17.05 32.94
C LYS A 258 -13.01 -17.73 33.67
N VAL A 259 -14.24 -17.60 33.17
CA VAL A 259 -15.42 -18.29 33.72
C VAL A 259 -15.33 -19.80 33.51
N LEU A 260 -14.92 -20.26 32.32
CA LEU A 260 -14.87 -21.68 31.99
C LEU A 260 -13.53 -22.37 32.31
N LEU A 261 -12.52 -21.58 32.73
CA LEU A 261 -11.15 -22.03 33.03
C LEU A 261 -10.53 -22.91 31.92
N THR A 262 -10.83 -22.62 30.64
CA THR A 262 -10.40 -23.43 29.49
C THR A 262 -9.92 -22.58 28.31
N ASN A 263 -8.95 -23.12 27.58
CA ASN A 263 -8.43 -22.56 26.34
C ASN A 263 -9.13 -23.10 25.07
N ASN A 264 -10.07 -24.05 25.20
CA ASN A 264 -10.75 -24.67 24.06
C ASN A 264 -11.66 -23.73 23.26
N ILE A 265 -11.84 -22.48 23.72
CA ILE A 265 -12.67 -21.45 23.08
C ILE A 265 -11.85 -20.62 22.06
N ASN A 266 -10.50 -20.77 22.03
CA ASN A 266 -9.63 -20.01 21.14
C ASN A 266 -9.99 -20.18 19.66
N LYS A 267 -10.48 -21.35 19.25
CA LYS A 267 -10.94 -21.58 17.86
C LYS A 267 -12.12 -20.69 17.48
N ASN A 268 -13.08 -20.49 18.37
CA ASN A 268 -14.23 -19.61 18.15
C ASN A 268 -13.82 -18.14 18.18
N LEU A 269 -12.89 -17.76 19.07
CA LEU A 269 -12.29 -16.43 19.09
C LEU A 269 -11.55 -16.13 17.77
N ASP A 270 -10.73 -17.06 17.28
CA ASP A 270 -10.01 -16.90 16.00
C ASP A 270 -10.96 -16.84 14.81
N ASN A 271 -12.02 -17.65 14.81
CA ASN A 271 -13.03 -17.61 13.76
C ASN A 271 -13.80 -16.29 13.77
N PHE A 272 -14.26 -15.86 14.95
CA PHE A 272 -14.89 -14.57 15.14
C PHE A 272 -13.95 -13.43 14.73
N LYS A 273 -12.65 -13.49 15.09
CA LYS A 273 -11.67 -12.47 14.73
C LYS A 273 -11.51 -12.33 13.22
N ARG A 274 -11.41 -13.43 12.47
CA ARG A 274 -11.36 -13.40 10.99
C ARG A 274 -12.62 -12.76 10.39
N GLN A 275 -13.80 -13.13 10.89
CA GLN A 275 -15.06 -12.59 10.42
C GLN A 275 -15.24 -11.11 10.80
N TYR A 276 -14.85 -10.74 12.02
CA TYR A 276 -14.84 -9.39 12.54
C TYR A 276 -13.89 -8.49 11.73
N GLU A 277 -12.67 -8.94 11.42
CA GLU A 277 -11.72 -8.19 10.58
C GLU A 277 -12.30 -7.97 9.17
N THR A 278 -12.96 -8.98 8.60
CA THR A 278 -13.64 -8.84 7.30
C THR A 278 -14.76 -7.80 7.35
N LEU A 279 -15.63 -7.88 8.36
CA LEU A 279 -16.78 -6.98 8.54
C LEU A 279 -16.37 -5.55 8.93
N VAL A 280 -15.32 -5.39 9.73
CA VAL A 280 -14.80 -4.09 10.16
C VAL A 280 -13.99 -3.43 9.08
N VAL A 281 -13.21 -4.15 8.27
CA VAL A 281 -12.56 -3.56 7.08
C VAL A 281 -13.59 -3.01 6.09
N HIS A 282 -14.80 -3.56 6.07
CA HIS A 282 -15.93 -3.03 5.30
C HIS A 282 -16.60 -1.79 5.95
N SER A 283 -16.46 -1.59 7.27
CA SER A 283 -17.04 -0.44 8.00
C SER A 283 -16.04 0.65 8.38
N SER A 284 -14.73 0.36 8.46
CA SER A 284 -13.67 1.27 8.89
C SER A 284 -13.17 2.21 7.80
N THR A 285 -13.57 1.99 6.55
CA THR A 285 -13.49 2.99 5.46
C THR A 285 -14.50 4.13 5.64
N GLN A 286 -15.36 4.06 6.67
CA GLN A 286 -16.29 5.13 7.08
C GLN A 286 -16.03 5.66 8.51
N LYS A 287 -14.80 5.60 9.03
CA LYS A 287 -14.44 6.30 10.27
C LYS A 287 -14.29 7.80 10.02
N TRP A 288 -15.40 8.52 10.18
CA TRP A 288 -15.46 9.97 10.21
C TRP A 288 -14.80 10.51 11.49
N SER A 289 -13.86 11.44 11.35
CA SER A 289 -13.37 12.27 12.44
C SER A 289 -14.43 13.33 12.78
N VAL A 290 -15.17 13.11 13.86
CA VAL A 290 -16.22 14.01 14.39
C VAL A 290 -15.68 15.41 14.77
N GLU A 291 -14.36 15.64 14.70
CA GLU A 291 -13.74 16.92 15.05
C GLU A 291 -13.58 17.90 13.88
N HIS A 292 -13.70 17.47 12.61
CA HIS A 292 -13.37 18.36 11.47
C HIS A 292 -14.55 19.15 10.87
N ASP A 293 -15.80 18.77 11.17
CA ASP A 293 -17.00 19.37 10.56
C ASP A 293 -17.77 20.33 11.49
N LEU A 294 -17.20 20.66 12.66
CA LEU A 294 -17.78 21.64 13.60
C LEU A 294 -17.28 23.08 13.41
N LEU A 295 -16.42 23.35 12.43
CA LEU A 295 -15.86 24.69 12.17
C LEU A 295 -16.17 25.29 10.80
N VAL A 296 -16.99 24.65 9.96
CA VAL A 296 -17.43 25.24 8.69
C VAL A 296 -18.93 25.04 8.52
N ASN A 297 -19.73 25.89 9.14
CA ASN A 297 -21.11 26.15 8.72
C ASN A 297 -21.54 27.54 9.18
N SER A 298 -21.35 28.53 8.32
CA SER A 298 -22.29 29.64 8.17
C SER A 298 -22.93 29.49 6.78
N PRO A 299 -24.27 29.61 6.64
CA PRO A 299 -24.94 29.43 5.37
C PRO A 299 -24.69 30.65 4.48
N SER A 300 -23.70 30.58 3.59
CA SER A 300 -23.53 31.57 2.53
C SER A 300 -24.05 31.00 1.22
N LYS A 301 -25.09 31.68 0.71
CA LYS A 301 -25.68 31.68 -0.63
C LYS A 301 -24.90 30.91 -1.71
N ALA A 302 -25.65 30.12 -2.48
CA ALA A 302 -25.22 29.50 -3.72
C ALA A 302 -24.37 30.46 -4.57
N PRO A 303 -23.14 30.09 -4.94
CA PRO A 303 -22.44 30.77 -6.01
C PRO A 303 -23.02 30.28 -7.34
N SER A 304 -23.65 31.21 -8.03
CA SER A 304 -24.00 31.16 -9.44
C SER A 304 -22.80 30.72 -10.30
N ASN A 305 -23.05 29.78 -11.21
CA ASN A 305 -22.34 29.52 -12.47
C ASN A 305 -20.82 29.77 -12.48
N SER A 306 -20.05 28.75 -12.12
CA SER A 306 -18.77 28.48 -12.78
C SER A 306 -18.88 27.12 -13.46
N THR A 307 -18.86 27.07 -14.78
CA THR A 307 -18.84 25.83 -15.58
C THR A 307 -17.62 24.98 -15.19
N SER A 308 -17.80 23.97 -14.33
CA SER A 308 -16.76 22.99 -14.05
C SER A 308 -16.58 22.11 -15.28
N LYS A 309 -15.47 22.31 -16.00
CA LYS A 309 -15.11 21.52 -17.18
C LYS A 309 -15.01 20.04 -16.81
N MET A 310 -15.73 19.16 -17.54
CA MET A 310 -15.68 17.70 -17.40
C MET A 310 -14.23 17.20 -17.41
N THR A 311 -13.88 16.28 -16.49
CA THR A 311 -12.55 15.66 -16.43
C THR A 311 -12.57 14.30 -17.12
N ILE A 312 -11.93 14.20 -18.29
CA ILE A 312 -11.79 12.95 -19.04
C ILE A 312 -10.32 12.53 -19.02
N LEU A 313 -10.00 11.35 -18.49
CA LEU A 313 -8.63 10.82 -18.42
C LEU A 313 -8.51 9.50 -19.19
N GLY A 314 -7.53 9.44 -20.10
CA GLY A 314 -7.17 8.21 -20.82
C GLY A 314 -8.14 7.76 -21.91
N LEU A 315 -9.24 8.50 -22.15
CA LEU A 315 -10.26 8.13 -23.14
C LEU A 315 -9.66 8.05 -24.56
N PRO A 316 -9.82 6.93 -25.29
CA PRO A 316 -9.35 6.81 -26.66
C PRO A 316 -10.13 7.75 -27.60
N PRO A 317 -9.55 8.14 -28.76
CA PRO A 317 -10.23 8.99 -29.73
C PRO A 317 -11.55 8.38 -30.22
N ARG A 318 -12.58 9.22 -30.39
CA ARG A 318 -13.88 8.78 -30.93
C ARG A 318 -13.72 8.25 -32.34
N ASN A 319 -14.35 7.11 -32.62
CA ASN A 319 -14.48 6.61 -33.97
C ASN A 319 -15.65 7.32 -34.67
N GLY A 320 -15.36 8.33 -35.49
CA GLY A 320 -16.39 9.07 -36.25
C GLY A 320 -17.17 8.22 -37.26
N LYS A 321 -16.77 6.96 -37.51
CA LYS A 321 -17.48 6.01 -38.38
C LYS A 321 -18.08 4.84 -37.61
N PHE A 322 -18.23 4.95 -36.29
CA PHE A 322 -19.00 3.97 -35.52
C PHE A 322 -20.38 3.74 -36.17
N THR A 323 -20.84 2.49 -36.19
CA THR A 323 -22.05 2.07 -36.92
C THR A 323 -22.77 0.96 -36.15
N GLY A 324 -24.11 1.06 -36.08
CA GLY A 324 -24.97 0.07 -35.43
C GLY A 324 -24.80 0.01 -33.90
N ARG A 325 -25.16 -1.14 -33.30
CA ARG A 325 -25.07 -1.44 -31.86
C ARG A 325 -25.95 -0.57 -30.95
N GLU A 326 -27.01 0.00 -31.49
CA GLU A 326 -27.96 0.85 -30.74
C GLU A 326 -28.59 0.08 -29.56
N ASP A 327 -28.99 -1.17 -29.79
CA ASP A 327 -29.53 -2.05 -28.75
C ASP A 327 -28.50 -2.30 -27.64
N ALA A 328 -27.24 -2.54 -28.01
CA ALA A 328 -26.18 -2.78 -27.04
C ALA A 328 -25.86 -1.52 -26.21
N LEU A 329 -25.83 -0.34 -26.83
CA LEU A 329 -25.69 0.95 -26.13
C LEU A 329 -26.87 1.21 -25.19
N ALA A 330 -28.09 0.96 -25.64
CA ALA A 330 -29.31 1.10 -24.83
C ALA A 330 -29.31 0.14 -23.63
N GLN A 331 -28.83 -1.09 -23.81
CA GLN A 331 -28.67 -2.06 -22.74
C GLN A 331 -27.63 -1.62 -21.70
N ILE A 332 -26.45 -1.14 -22.14
CA ILE A 332 -25.42 -0.59 -21.23
C ILE A 332 -26.02 0.54 -20.40
N LYS A 333 -26.68 1.50 -21.05
CA LYS A 333 -27.34 2.63 -20.37
C LYS A 333 -28.36 2.15 -19.35
N THR A 334 -29.27 1.26 -19.76
CA THR A 334 -30.32 0.72 -18.90
C THR A 334 -29.74 -0.03 -17.69
N GLN A 335 -28.65 -0.78 -17.86
CA GLN A 335 -28.01 -1.52 -16.78
C GLN A 335 -27.29 -0.60 -15.78
N LEU A 336 -26.61 0.44 -16.29
CA LEU A 336 -25.99 1.45 -15.45
C LEU A 336 -27.01 2.37 -14.76
N ASP A 337 -28.24 2.51 -15.27
CA ASP A 337 -29.28 3.34 -14.66
C ASP A 337 -30.11 2.64 -13.57
N ARG A 338 -29.96 1.31 -13.38
CA ARG A 338 -30.81 0.50 -12.49
C ARG A 338 -30.63 0.74 -10.99
N GLN A 339 -29.57 1.39 -10.53
CA GLN A 339 -29.33 1.69 -9.10
C GLN A 339 -28.65 3.06 -8.93
N ARG A 340 -29.38 4.10 -8.54
CA ARG A 340 -28.83 5.48 -8.51
C ARG A 340 -27.79 5.76 -7.40
N ILE A 341 -27.55 4.83 -6.46
CA ILE A 341 -26.58 5.02 -5.37
C ILE A 341 -25.79 3.72 -5.14
N GLY A 342 -24.50 3.73 -5.45
CA GLY A 342 -23.61 2.59 -5.26
C GLY A 342 -22.57 2.46 -6.36
N VAL A 343 -22.00 1.26 -6.48
CA VAL A 343 -21.10 0.93 -7.59
C VAL A 343 -21.78 -0.08 -8.49
N ILE A 344 -21.95 0.25 -9.77
CA ILE A 344 -22.70 -0.56 -10.72
C ILE A 344 -21.73 -1.08 -11.79
N THR A 345 -21.70 -2.39 -12.02
CA THR A 345 -20.71 -3.02 -12.90
C THR A 345 -21.33 -3.57 -14.19
N GLN A 346 -21.09 -2.85 -15.26
CA GLN A 346 -21.29 -3.13 -16.68
C GLN A 346 -20.31 -4.12 -17.36
N THR A 347 -20.49 -5.44 -17.50
CA THR A 347 -19.51 -6.24 -18.29
C THR A 347 -19.92 -6.44 -19.76
N ILE A 348 -19.02 -6.18 -20.70
CA ILE A 348 -19.15 -6.49 -22.14
C ILE A 348 -18.17 -7.63 -22.47
N SER A 349 -18.69 -8.78 -22.92
CA SER A 349 -17.89 -9.97 -23.26
C SER A 349 -18.08 -10.41 -24.71
N GLY A 350 -17.05 -10.99 -25.33
CA GLY A 350 -17.13 -11.43 -26.74
C GLY A 350 -15.77 -11.75 -27.35
N LEU A 351 -15.73 -12.21 -28.60
CA LEU A 351 -14.50 -12.55 -29.32
C LEU A 351 -13.56 -11.33 -29.46
N GLY A 352 -12.26 -11.57 -29.71
CA GLY A 352 -11.34 -10.48 -30.07
C GLY A 352 -11.88 -9.69 -31.28
N GLY A 353 -11.59 -8.38 -31.38
CA GLY A 353 -11.93 -7.56 -32.55
C GLY A 353 -13.41 -7.36 -32.92
N VAL A 354 -14.38 -7.85 -32.13
CA VAL A 354 -15.83 -7.61 -32.36
C VAL A 354 -16.32 -6.20 -32.01
N GLY A 355 -15.43 -5.35 -31.47
CA GLY A 355 -15.73 -3.95 -31.19
C GLY A 355 -16.12 -3.60 -29.77
N LYS A 356 -15.88 -4.45 -28.76
CA LYS A 356 -16.19 -4.14 -27.34
C LYS A 356 -15.60 -2.81 -26.86
N THR A 357 -14.30 -2.60 -27.13
CA THR A 357 -13.59 -1.36 -26.83
C THR A 357 -14.19 -0.17 -27.59
N GLN A 358 -14.63 -0.38 -28.83
CA GLN A 358 -15.29 0.67 -29.64
C GLN A 358 -16.68 1.01 -29.09
N LEU A 359 -17.45 0.01 -28.65
CA LEU A 359 -18.76 0.20 -28.01
C LEU A 359 -18.62 0.98 -26.69
N ALA A 360 -17.65 0.62 -25.86
CA ALA A 360 -17.36 1.36 -24.63
C ALA A 360 -16.87 2.79 -24.89
N THR A 361 -16.06 2.99 -25.94
CA THR A 361 -15.61 4.32 -26.37
C THR A 361 -16.80 5.17 -26.83
N GLU A 362 -17.67 4.64 -27.69
CA GLU A 362 -18.83 5.39 -28.18
C GLU A 362 -19.80 5.71 -27.05
N PHE A 363 -20.06 4.75 -26.16
CA PHE A 363 -20.85 5.00 -24.95
C PHE A 363 -20.27 6.16 -24.14
N ALA A 364 -18.96 6.16 -23.89
CA ALA A 364 -18.28 7.22 -23.15
C ALA A 364 -18.43 8.60 -23.80
N TYR A 365 -18.34 8.70 -25.12
CA TYR A 365 -18.56 9.96 -25.83
C TYR A 365 -20.03 10.41 -25.80
N GLN A 366 -20.99 9.51 -25.96
CA GLN A 366 -22.42 9.85 -25.86
C GLN A 366 -22.78 10.38 -24.48
N VAL A 367 -22.22 9.79 -23.41
CA VAL A 367 -22.50 10.27 -22.04
C VAL A 367 -21.69 11.52 -21.68
N ALA A 368 -20.52 11.73 -22.30
CA ALA A 368 -19.76 12.98 -22.16
C ALA A 368 -20.51 14.18 -22.77
N GLU A 369 -21.30 13.97 -23.82
CA GLU A 369 -22.15 15.01 -24.43
C GLU A 369 -23.41 15.31 -23.60
N SER A 370 -23.81 14.39 -22.71
CA SER A 370 -25.05 14.49 -21.92
C SER A 370 -24.90 15.21 -20.58
N ASP A 371 -23.68 15.63 -20.22
CA ASP A 371 -23.30 16.17 -18.89
C ASP A 371 -23.65 15.27 -17.68
N TYR A 372 -23.99 14.00 -17.93
CA TYR A 372 -24.41 13.07 -16.86
C TYR A 372 -23.26 12.65 -15.95
N TYR A 373 -22.03 12.54 -16.47
CA TYR A 373 -20.82 12.26 -15.70
C TYR A 373 -19.89 13.48 -15.71
N GLU A 374 -19.37 13.86 -14.55
CA GLU A 374 -18.32 14.89 -14.50
C GLU A 374 -16.92 14.32 -14.68
N VAL A 375 -16.76 13.01 -14.45
CA VAL A 375 -15.47 12.32 -14.52
C VAL A 375 -15.62 11.02 -15.31
N ILE A 376 -14.80 10.86 -16.35
CA ILE A 376 -14.67 9.61 -17.12
C ILE A 376 -13.21 9.16 -17.09
N LEU A 377 -12.95 7.97 -16.56
CA LEU A 377 -11.62 7.38 -16.47
C LEU A 377 -11.53 6.11 -17.31
N TRP A 378 -10.57 6.06 -18.22
CA TRP A 378 -10.28 4.88 -19.02
C TRP A 378 -9.02 4.17 -18.55
N ILE A 379 -9.14 2.91 -18.13
CA ILE A 379 -8.09 2.14 -17.48
C ILE A 379 -7.79 0.89 -18.29
N SER A 380 -6.53 0.72 -18.70
CA SER A 380 -6.07 -0.53 -19.32
C SER A 380 -5.93 -1.61 -18.25
N ALA A 381 -6.80 -2.60 -18.26
CA ALA A 381 -6.97 -3.58 -17.18
C ALA A 381 -6.62 -5.03 -17.59
N GLU A 382 -5.73 -5.18 -18.56
CA GLU A 382 -5.21 -6.48 -19.02
C GLU A 382 -4.39 -7.21 -17.95
N THR A 383 -3.60 -6.46 -17.19
CA THR A 383 -2.80 -6.96 -16.06
C THR A 383 -2.85 -5.95 -14.91
N LEU A 384 -2.49 -6.38 -13.69
CA LEU A 384 -2.29 -5.44 -12.59
C LEU A 384 -1.28 -4.35 -12.95
N ASN A 385 -0.23 -4.69 -13.71
CA ASN A 385 0.77 -3.71 -14.15
C ASN A 385 0.19 -2.65 -15.08
N SER A 386 -0.69 -3.03 -16.03
CA SER A 386 -1.32 -2.07 -16.92
C SER A 386 -2.26 -1.12 -16.16
N ILE A 387 -2.97 -1.62 -15.15
CA ILE A 387 -3.80 -0.79 -14.25
C ILE A 387 -2.89 0.23 -13.55
N ASN A 388 -1.83 -0.25 -12.91
CA ASN A 388 -0.92 0.57 -12.12
C ASN A 388 -0.26 1.67 -12.96
N ASN A 389 0.14 1.34 -14.17
CA ASN A 389 0.71 2.30 -15.11
C ASN A 389 -0.32 3.34 -15.57
N THR A 390 -1.56 2.92 -15.84
CA THR A 390 -2.65 3.87 -16.16
C THR A 390 -2.83 4.88 -15.03
N TYR A 391 -2.78 4.45 -13.77
CA TYR A 391 -2.84 5.38 -12.63
C TYR A 391 -1.62 6.29 -12.51
N ARG A 392 -0.42 5.82 -12.89
CA ARG A 392 0.76 6.69 -12.98
C ARG A 392 0.59 7.73 -14.09
N ASP A 393 -0.08 7.40 -15.19
CA ASP A 393 -0.38 8.38 -16.24
C ASP A 393 -1.46 9.38 -15.81
N PHE A 394 -2.50 8.92 -15.09
CA PHE A 394 -3.45 9.81 -14.43
C PHE A 394 -2.75 10.75 -13.45
N SER A 395 -1.78 10.24 -12.69
CA SER A 395 -1.01 11.06 -11.75
C SER A 395 -0.22 12.16 -12.46
N LYS A 396 0.37 11.89 -13.64
CA LYS A 396 1.03 12.93 -14.45
C LYS A 396 0.06 14.02 -14.88
N PHE A 397 -1.14 13.64 -15.35
CA PHE A 397 -2.16 14.60 -15.77
C PHE A 397 -2.67 15.45 -14.61
N LEU A 398 -2.86 14.82 -13.44
CA LEU A 398 -3.26 15.48 -12.20
C LEU A 398 -2.08 16.18 -11.48
N GLN A 399 -0.88 16.12 -12.05
CA GLN A 399 0.36 16.70 -11.49
C GLN A 399 0.72 16.18 -10.07
N ILE A 400 0.41 14.91 -9.82
CA ILE A 400 0.75 14.16 -8.60
C ILE A 400 2.07 13.41 -8.84
N ASP A 401 3.10 13.71 -8.05
CA ASP A 401 4.33 12.92 -8.06
C ASP A 401 4.15 11.63 -7.28
N VAL A 402 4.44 10.52 -7.96
CA VAL A 402 4.18 9.18 -7.47
C VAL A 402 5.45 8.33 -7.35
N ARG A 403 6.62 8.96 -7.46
CA ARG A 403 7.92 8.26 -7.34
C ARG A 403 8.12 7.71 -5.93
N GLY A 404 8.47 6.43 -5.85
CA GLY A 404 8.59 5.68 -4.60
C GLY A 404 7.26 5.30 -3.94
N LEU A 405 6.12 5.83 -4.38
CA LEU A 405 4.83 5.43 -3.82
C LEU A 405 4.50 3.99 -4.20
N SER A 406 3.90 3.27 -3.24
CA SER A 406 3.27 2.00 -3.53
C SER A 406 2.09 2.21 -4.48
N THR A 407 1.88 1.25 -5.38
CA THR A 407 0.77 1.25 -6.32
C THR A 407 -0.58 1.63 -5.71
N ASN A 408 -0.93 1.03 -4.58
CA ASN A 408 -2.23 1.26 -3.94
C ASN A 408 -2.38 2.72 -3.49
N LYS A 409 -1.27 3.36 -3.07
CA LYS A 409 -1.30 4.78 -2.69
C LYS A 409 -1.45 5.69 -3.91
N ILE A 410 -0.83 5.36 -5.04
CA ILE A 410 -1.01 6.08 -6.31
C ILE A 410 -2.50 6.10 -6.68
N GLN A 411 -3.14 4.93 -6.63
CA GLN A 411 -4.57 4.79 -6.91
C GLN A 411 -5.40 5.65 -5.95
N ALA A 412 -5.15 5.52 -4.63
CA ALA A 412 -5.85 6.28 -3.62
C ALA A 412 -5.66 7.82 -3.74
N LEU A 413 -4.48 8.30 -4.11
CA LEU A 413 -4.21 9.72 -4.32
C LEU A 413 -4.95 10.26 -5.56
N VAL A 414 -4.95 9.50 -6.66
CA VAL A 414 -5.73 9.85 -7.85
C VAL A 414 -7.22 9.90 -7.50
N HIS A 415 -7.75 8.90 -6.78
CA HIS A 415 -9.14 8.91 -6.31
C HIS A 415 -9.44 10.09 -5.40
N HIS A 416 -8.54 10.41 -4.48
CA HIS A 416 -8.70 11.53 -3.54
C HIS A 416 -8.74 12.88 -4.26
N GLU A 417 -7.83 13.13 -5.20
CA GLU A 417 -7.82 14.38 -5.97
C GLU A 417 -9.05 14.51 -6.87
N LEU A 418 -9.48 13.43 -7.52
CA LEU A 418 -10.74 13.42 -8.27
C LEU A 418 -11.94 13.71 -7.37
N ALA A 419 -12.00 13.07 -6.20
CA ALA A 419 -13.08 13.26 -5.24
C ALA A 419 -13.12 14.67 -4.64
N LYS A 420 -11.96 15.29 -4.42
CA LYS A 420 -11.84 16.67 -3.94
C LYS A 420 -12.35 17.67 -4.98
N LYS A 421 -12.06 17.43 -6.25
CA LYS A 421 -12.40 18.34 -7.37
C LYS A 421 -13.87 18.25 -7.80
N HIS A 422 -14.51 17.09 -7.64
CA HIS A 422 -15.84 16.80 -8.19
C HIS A 422 -16.87 16.36 -7.13
N LYS A 423 -17.02 17.08 -6.01
CA LYS A 423 -17.91 16.65 -4.91
C LYS A 423 -19.37 16.44 -5.36
N GLY A 424 -19.91 15.24 -5.20
CA GLY A 424 -21.33 14.93 -5.46
C GLY A 424 -21.65 14.43 -6.88
N SER A 425 -20.63 14.16 -7.70
CA SER A 425 -20.79 13.89 -9.13
C SER A 425 -20.89 12.41 -9.47
N ASN A 426 -21.45 12.09 -10.63
CA ASN A 426 -21.37 10.73 -11.19
C ASN A 426 -20.00 10.52 -11.84
N ILE A 427 -19.37 9.37 -11.60
CA ILE A 427 -18.08 9.00 -12.17
C ILE A 427 -18.22 7.70 -12.96
N LEU A 428 -17.67 7.67 -14.17
CA LEU A 428 -17.59 6.47 -15.01
C LEU A 428 -16.14 5.96 -15.07
N PHE A 429 -15.92 4.74 -14.60
CA PHE A 429 -14.69 3.98 -14.82
C PHE A 429 -14.90 3.00 -15.96
N ILE A 430 -13.98 2.97 -16.91
CA ILE A 430 -13.99 2.02 -18.02
C ILE A 430 -12.73 1.16 -17.90
N LEU A 431 -12.89 -0.12 -17.54
CA LEU A 431 -11.82 -1.09 -17.44
C LEU A 431 -11.74 -1.90 -18.74
N ASP A 432 -10.76 -1.58 -19.57
CA ASP A 432 -10.61 -2.17 -20.90
C ASP A 432 -9.66 -3.39 -20.89
N ASN A 433 -10.04 -4.45 -21.60
CA ASN A 433 -9.27 -5.70 -21.76
C ASN A 433 -9.08 -6.54 -20.49
N VAL A 434 -10.04 -6.56 -19.57
CA VAL A 434 -9.95 -7.41 -18.40
C VAL A 434 -9.91 -8.89 -18.80
N SER A 435 -8.93 -9.63 -18.28
CA SER A 435 -8.74 -11.05 -18.59
C SER A 435 -9.88 -11.93 -18.03
N ASN A 436 -10.19 -11.78 -16.75
CA ASN A 436 -11.26 -12.48 -16.04
C ASN A 436 -11.61 -11.74 -14.73
N TYR A 437 -12.62 -12.21 -14.00
CA TYR A 437 -13.03 -11.57 -12.74
C TYR A 437 -11.95 -11.66 -11.65
N ASP A 438 -11.29 -12.81 -11.51
CA ASP A 438 -10.28 -13.04 -10.47
C ASP A 438 -9.10 -12.06 -10.56
N SER A 439 -8.73 -11.63 -11.77
CA SER A 439 -7.63 -10.70 -11.99
C SER A 439 -7.90 -9.27 -11.53
N ILE A 440 -9.18 -8.89 -11.37
CA ILE A 440 -9.57 -7.52 -10.96
C ILE A 440 -10.42 -7.47 -9.69
N GLN A 441 -10.84 -8.61 -9.12
CA GLN A 441 -11.73 -8.66 -7.96
C GLN A 441 -11.22 -7.80 -6.80
N TYR A 442 -9.92 -7.88 -6.47
CA TYR A 442 -9.34 -7.07 -5.42
C TYR A 442 -9.38 -5.57 -5.76
N TYR A 443 -9.10 -5.23 -7.02
CA TYR A 443 -9.07 -3.84 -7.47
C TYR A 443 -10.47 -3.19 -7.46
N THR A 444 -11.50 -3.91 -7.93
CA THR A 444 -12.88 -3.40 -7.84
C THR A 444 -13.31 -3.25 -6.38
N LEU A 445 -12.96 -4.20 -5.49
CA LEU A 445 -13.16 -4.09 -4.03
C LEU A 445 -12.49 -2.85 -3.42
N GLU A 446 -11.28 -2.48 -3.85
CA GLU A 446 -10.63 -1.24 -3.40
C GLU A 446 -11.28 0.03 -3.97
N LEU A 447 -11.72 0.02 -5.23
CA LEU A 447 -12.51 1.13 -5.81
C LEU A 447 -13.79 1.38 -5.01
N HIS A 448 -14.48 0.30 -4.62
CA HIS A 448 -15.64 0.39 -3.74
C HIS A 448 -15.27 1.07 -2.40
N LYS A 449 -14.10 0.77 -1.82
CA LYS A 449 -13.68 1.37 -0.54
C LYS A 449 -13.40 2.87 -0.62
N HIS A 450 -12.76 3.34 -1.69
CA HIS A 450 -12.24 4.70 -1.77
C HIS A 450 -13.25 5.78 -2.20
N LEU A 451 -14.26 5.41 -3.00
CA LEU A 451 -15.13 6.39 -3.68
C LEU A 451 -16.59 6.42 -3.16
N LEU A 452 -16.96 5.55 -2.21
CA LEU A 452 -18.34 5.40 -1.74
C LEU A 452 -18.88 6.52 -0.85
N THR A 453 -18.09 7.53 -0.50
CA THR A 453 -18.55 8.53 0.49
C THR A 453 -19.34 9.71 -0.09
N ASN A 454 -19.39 9.95 -1.40
CA ASN A 454 -20.15 11.09 -1.99
C ASN A 454 -20.49 10.96 -3.51
N PHE A 455 -20.40 9.77 -4.13
CA PHE A 455 -20.46 9.62 -5.60
C PHE A 455 -21.31 8.42 -6.04
N THR A 456 -21.91 8.50 -7.22
CA THR A 456 -22.36 7.32 -7.97
C THR A 456 -21.21 6.85 -8.85
N LEU A 457 -20.72 5.63 -8.64
CA LEU A 457 -19.62 5.07 -9.41
C LEU A 457 -20.16 4.03 -10.40
N HIS A 458 -20.06 4.30 -11.69
CA HIS A 458 -20.36 3.32 -12.72
C HIS A 458 -19.06 2.72 -13.23
N ILE A 459 -19.00 1.40 -13.32
CA ILE A 459 -17.86 0.66 -13.84
C ILE A 459 -18.33 -0.07 -15.10
N LEU A 460 -17.74 0.23 -16.25
CA LEU A 460 -17.91 -0.50 -17.50
C LEU A 460 -16.66 -1.33 -17.75
N ILE A 461 -16.81 -2.61 -18.05
CA ILE A 461 -15.72 -3.57 -18.22
C ILE A 461 -15.80 -4.17 -19.61
N THR A 462 -14.68 -4.25 -20.33
CA THR A 462 -14.58 -5.06 -21.55
C THR A 462 -13.71 -6.30 -21.29
N SER A 463 -14.18 -7.47 -21.71
CA SER A 463 -13.47 -8.74 -21.48
C SER A 463 -13.65 -9.75 -22.63
N ARG A 464 -12.72 -10.70 -22.73
CA ARG A 464 -12.92 -11.92 -23.54
C ARG A 464 -13.56 -13.05 -22.73
N SER A 465 -13.41 -13.05 -21.41
CA SER A 465 -14.03 -14.04 -20.53
C SER A 465 -15.55 -13.86 -20.51
N GLN A 466 -16.27 -14.96 -20.61
CA GLN A 466 -17.72 -15.00 -20.41
C GLN A 466 -18.09 -15.34 -18.96
N HIS A 467 -17.12 -15.79 -18.16
CA HIS A 467 -17.33 -16.18 -16.76
C HIS A 467 -17.24 -14.95 -15.85
N TRP A 468 -18.40 -14.45 -15.42
CA TRP A 468 -18.55 -13.26 -14.56
C TRP A 468 -19.61 -13.49 -13.48
N PRO A 469 -19.48 -12.84 -12.30
CA PRO A 469 -20.49 -12.95 -11.24
C PRO A 469 -21.87 -12.42 -11.64
N GLU A 470 -21.89 -11.35 -12.44
CA GLU A 470 -23.09 -10.77 -13.03
C GLU A 470 -23.16 -11.14 -14.51
N LYS A 471 -24.38 -11.22 -15.07
CA LYS A 471 -24.59 -11.63 -16.46
C LYS A 471 -23.97 -10.58 -17.41
N PRO A 472 -22.90 -10.92 -18.16
CA PRO A 472 -22.29 -9.97 -19.08
C PRO A 472 -23.20 -9.72 -20.30
N LEU A 473 -23.07 -8.54 -20.88
CA LEU A 473 -23.56 -8.22 -22.22
C LEU A 473 -22.67 -8.93 -23.23
N ILE A 474 -23.18 -9.99 -23.86
CA ILE A 474 -22.46 -10.70 -24.91
C ILE A 474 -22.54 -9.89 -26.20
N LEU A 475 -21.42 -9.32 -26.62
CA LEU A 475 -21.28 -8.64 -27.90
C LEU A 475 -20.78 -9.63 -28.95
N ASP A 476 -21.67 -9.97 -29.88
CA ASP A 476 -21.38 -10.89 -30.97
C ASP A 476 -20.80 -10.16 -32.20
N THR A 477 -20.68 -10.84 -33.34
CA THR A 477 -20.40 -10.23 -34.66
C THR A 477 -21.49 -9.22 -35.05
N PHE A 478 -21.32 -8.51 -36.17
CA PHE A 478 -22.38 -7.61 -36.62
C PHE A 478 -23.62 -8.42 -37.01
N ALA A 479 -24.81 -7.93 -36.66
CA ALA A 479 -26.02 -8.42 -37.30
C ALA A 479 -25.98 -8.07 -38.80
N PRO A 480 -26.68 -8.81 -39.68
CA PRO A 480 -26.64 -8.57 -41.13
C PRO A 480 -26.92 -7.11 -41.53
N GLN A 481 -27.91 -6.48 -40.89
CA GLN A 481 -28.25 -5.07 -41.11
C GLN A 481 -27.14 -4.11 -40.63
N GLU A 482 -26.48 -4.42 -39.51
CA GLU A 482 -25.36 -3.63 -39.01
C GLU A 482 -24.15 -3.71 -39.94
N ALA A 483 -23.86 -4.91 -40.47
CA ALA A 483 -22.78 -5.12 -41.43
C ALA A 483 -23.06 -4.40 -42.76
N LEU A 484 -24.29 -4.51 -43.26
CA LEU A 484 -24.76 -3.80 -44.44
C LEU A 484 -24.59 -2.28 -44.27
N MET A 485 -25.10 -1.73 -43.15
CA MET A 485 -24.98 -0.31 -42.84
C MET A 485 -23.52 0.12 -42.73
N PHE A 486 -22.67 -0.70 -42.07
CA PHE A 486 -21.24 -0.45 -41.94
C PHE A 486 -20.55 -0.38 -43.29
N VAL A 487 -20.75 -1.38 -44.15
CA VAL A 487 -20.10 -1.44 -45.47
C VAL A 487 -20.63 -0.33 -46.37
N LYS A 488 -21.94 -0.11 -46.44
CA LYS A 488 -22.55 0.96 -47.26
C LYS A 488 -22.07 2.36 -46.85
N LYS A 489 -21.87 2.60 -45.55
CA LYS A 489 -21.27 3.85 -45.04
C LYS A 489 -19.82 4.06 -45.51
N HIS A 490 -19.07 2.98 -45.75
CA HIS A 490 -17.67 3.04 -46.21
C HIS A 490 -17.54 3.02 -47.74
N LEU A 491 -18.43 2.29 -48.40
CA LEU A 491 -18.53 2.02 -49.84
C LEU A 491 -19.95 2.35 -50.33
N PRO A 492 -20.29 3.65 -50.50
CA PRO A 492 -21.65 4.06 -50.84
C PRO A 492 -22.08 3.64 -52.24
N ASP A 493 -21.13 3.48 -53.17
CA ASP A 493 -21.39 3.24 -54.59
C ASP A 493 -21.58 1.75 -54.94
N GLU A 494 -21.26 0.83 -54.02
CA GLU A 494 -21.38 -0.62 -54.22
C GLU A 494 -22.84 -1.10 -54.08
N ASP A 495 -23.23 -2.10 -54.86
CA ASP A 495 -24.57 -2.66 -54.80
C ASP A 495 -24.81 -3.45 -53.51
N GLU A 496 -26.08 -3.51 -53.09
CA GLU A 496 -26.46 -4.12 -51.82
C GLU A 496 -26.18 -5.63 -51.79
N ASN A 497 -26.35 -6.33 -52.92
CA ASN A 497 -26.13 -7.78 -53.00
C ASN A 497 -24.64 -8.12 -52.85
N SER A 498 -23.74 -7.38 -53.49
CA SER A 498 -22.31 -7.57 -53.35
C SER A 498 -21.83 -7.23 -51.93
N ILE A 499 -22.39 -6.19 -51.31
CA ILE A 499 -22.15 -5.91 -49.88
C ILE A 499 -22.56 -7.09 -48.98
N ILE A 500 -23.74 -7.68 -49.22
CA ILE A 500 -24.21 -8.85 -48.46
C ILE A 500 -23.24 -10.03 -48.63
N LYS A 501 -22.84 -10.34 -49.87
CA LYS A 501 -21.85 -11.39 -50.15
C LYS A 501 -20.52 -11.15 -49.41
N LEU A 502 -20.04 -9.90 -49.39
CA LEU A 502 -18.84 -9.53 -48.65
C LEU A 502 -19.00 -9.76 -47.14
N ALA A 503 -20.13 -9.32 -46.58
CA ALA A 503 -20.45 -9.51 -45.18
C ALA A 503 -20.52 -10.99 -44.78
N GLU A 504 -21.17 -11.82 -45.59
CA GLU A 504 -21.24 -13.27 -45.42
C GLU A 504 -19.87 -13.95 -45.51
N THR A 505 -19.07 -13.58 -46.52
CA THR A 505 -17.72 -14.14 -46.75
C THR A 505 -16.77 -13.83 -45.61
N LEU A 506 -16.90 -12.65 -45.01
CA LEU A 506 -16.11 -12.23 -43.84
C LEU A 506 -16.82 -12.53 -42.51
N HIS A 507 -17.88 -13.35 -42.55
CA HIS A 507 -18.64 -13.83 -41.40
C HIS A 507 -19.07 -12.72 -40.44
N TYR A 508 -19.40 -11.56 -41.01
CA TYR A 508 -19.86 -10.38 -40.29
C TYR A 508 -18.87 -9.85 -39.24
N PHE A 509 -17.59 -10.20 -39.34
CA PHE A 509 -16.57 -9.76 -38.38
C PHE A 509 -16.23 -8.27 -38.58
N PRO A 510 -16.49 -7.40 -37.57
CA PRO A 510 -16.30 -5.96 -37.72
C PRO A 510 -14.88 -5.57 -38.13
N LEU A 511 -13.87 -6.21 -37.53
CA LEU A 511 -12.46 -5.93 -37.82
C LEU A 511 -12.04 -6.36 -39.24
N ALA A 512 -12.54 -7.50 -39.73
CA ALA A 512 -12.29 -7.95 -41.10
C ALA A 512 -12.99 -7.04 -42.11
N LEU A 513 -14.25 -6.67 -41.86
CA LEU A 513 -15.01 -5.76 -42.71
C LEU A 513 -14.38 -4.37 -42.79
N ASN A 514 -13.94 -3.81 -41.66
CA ASN A 514 -13.24 -2.52 -41.64
C ASN A 514 -11.96 -2.53 -42.49
N GLN A 515 -11.24 -3.64 -42.47
CA GLN A 515 -10.02 -3.79 -43.24
C GLN A 515 -10.31 -4.00 -44.74
N ALA A 516 -11.26 -4.86 -45.09
CA ALA A 516 -11.66 -5.13 -46.47
C ALA A 516 -12.21 -3.86 -47.15
N THR A 517 -13.12 -3.15 -46.48
CA THR A 517 -13.69 -1.89 -47.00
C THR A 517 -12.64 -0.80 -47.20
N ALA A 518 -11.63 -0.70 -46.31
CA ALA A 518 -10.51 0.23 -46.49
C ALA A 518 -9.68 -0.10 -47.73
N TYR A 519 -9.51 -1.38 -48.06
CA TYR A 519 -8.84 -1.82 -49.28
C TYR A 519 -9.67 -1.55 -50.52
N ILE A 520 -10.93 -2.04 -50.54
CA ILE A 520 -11.85 -1.96 -51.69
C ILE A 520 -11.96 -0.51 -52.15
N LYS A 521 -12.29 0.40 -51.21
CA LYS A 521 -12.44 1.84 -51.47
C LYS A 521 -11.31 2.49 -52.27
N LYS A 522 -10.10 1.92 -52.26
CA LYS A 522 -8.92 2.49 -52.87
C LYS A 522 -8.44 1.81 -54.14
N HIS A 523 -8.83 0.56 -54.38
CA HIS A 523 -8.18 -0.25 -55.41
C HIS A 523 -9.13 -0.99 -56.32
N THR A 524 -10.38 -1.22 -55.91
CA THR A 524 -11.23 -2.21 -56.58
C THR A 524 -12.70 -2.06 -56.15
N ASN A 525 -13.58 -2.92 -56.63
CA ASN A 525 -14.96 -3.08 -56.17
C ASN A 525 -15.11 -4.32 -55.28
N VAL A 526 -16.31 -4.59 -54.78
CA VAL A 526 -16.54 -5.72 -53.88
C VAL A 526 -16.34 -7.08 -54.55
N ASP A 527 -16.84 -7.26 -55.78
CA ASP A 527 -16.78 -8.56 -56.47
C ASP A 527 -15.34 -8.96 -56.81
N ASP A 528 -14.56 -8.04 -57.37
CA ASP A 528 -13.13 -8.23 -57.65
C ASP A 528 -12.32 -8.54 -56.37
N TYR A 529 -12.67 -7.91 -55.24
CA TYR A 529 -12.04 -8.20 -53.96
C TYR A 529 -12.35 -9.62 -53.48
N LEU A 530 -13.58 -10.10 -53.67
CA LEU A 530 -13.99 -11.45 -53.30
C LEU A 530 -13.25 -12.51 -54.14
N GLU A 531 -13.05 -12.25 -55.44
CA GLU A 531 -12.21 -13.10 -56.28
C GLU A 531 -10.77 -13.16 -55.76
N LEU A 532 -10.17 -11.99 -55.47
CA LEU A 532 -8.83 -11.92 -54.90
C LEU A 532 -8.76 -12.65 -53.54
N TYR A 533 -9.76 -12.51 -52.69
CA TYR A 533 -9.86 -13.16 -51.40
C TYR A 533 -9.92 -14.69 -51.54
N ALA A 534 -10.64 -15.20 -52.53
CA ALA A 534 -10.73 -16.64 -52.81
C ALA A 534 -9.38 -17.23 -53.27
N THR A 535 -8.52 -16.45 -53.95
CA THR A 535 -7.18 -16.91 -54.36
C THR A 535 -6.20 -17.14 -53.20
N LYS A 536 -6.49 -16.60 -52.01
CA LYS A 536 -5.62 -16.74 -50.83
C LYS A 536 -5.76 -18.14 -50.22
N LYS A 537 -4.77 -18.99 -50.51
CA LYS A 537 -4.68 -20.38 -50.02
C LYS A 537 -4.45 -20.49 -48.51
N LYS A 538 -4.87 -21.65 -47.97
CA LYS A 538 -4.65 -22.09 -46.57
C LYS A 538 -3.22 -22.54 -46.26
N ASP A 539 -2.31 -22.64 -47.22
CA ASP A 539 -0.97 -23.24 -47.05
C ASP A 539 -0.16 -22.71 -45.84
N TYR A 540 -0.45 -21.50 -45.38
CA TYR A 540 0.12 -20.90 -44.18
C TYR A 540 -0.55 -21.39 -42.87
N LEU A 541 -1.87 -21.55 -42.89
CA LEU A 541 -2.71 -22.04 -41.79
C LEU A 541 -2.38 -23.51 -41.45
N ASP A 542 -1.98 -24.30 -42.44
CA ASP A 542 -1.55 -25.69 -42.23
C ASP A 542 -0.26 -25.81 -41.38
N LYS A 543 0.52 -24.72 -41.20
CA LYS A 543 1.76 -24.69 -40.40
C LYS A 543 1.54 -24.40 -38.92
N PHE A 544 0.32 -24.00 -38.49
CA PHE A 544 0.02 -23.60 -37.11
C PHE A 544 -1.37 -24.11 -36.63
N PRO A 545 -1.59 -25.44 -36.54
CA PRO A 545 -2.92 -26.04 -36.42
C PRO A 545 -3.65 -25.86 -35.06
N GLU A 546 -2.96 -25.45 -33.98
CA GLU A 546 -3.52 -25.55 -32.62
C GLU A 546 -4.50 -24.42 -32.23
N ASP A 547 -4.59 -23.31 -32.97
CA ASP A 547 -5.38 -22.11 -32.60
C ASP A 547 -6.25 -21.53 -33.74
N ILE A 548 -6.40 -22.23 -34.86
CA ILE A 548 -7.05 -21.69 -36.05
C ILE A 548 -8.56 -21.91 -35.98
N ASN A 549 -9.30 -20.81 -36.01
CA ASN A 549 -10.74 -20.81 -36.24
C ASN A 549 -11.07 -19.92 -37.44
N GLN A 550 -12.33 -19.99 -37.88
CA GLN A 550 -12.82 -19.23 -39.03
C GLN A 550 -12.60 -17.71 -38.89
N TYR A 551 -12.51 -17.20 -37.65
CA TYR A 551 -12.23 -15.80 -37.36
C TYR A 551 -10.78 -15.39 -37.65
N THR A 552 -9.79 -16.19 -37.21
CA THR A 552 -8.38 -15.91 -37.47
C THR A 552 -8.03 -16.09 -38.96
N GLU A 553 -8.69 -17.01 -39.66
CA GLU A 553 -8.57 -17.17 -41.11
C GLU A 553 -9.03 -15.92 -41.88
N SER A 554 -10.23 -15.41 -41.60
CA SER A 554 -10.75 -14.23 -42.31
C SER A 554 -9.88 -12.99 -42.10
N LEU A 555 -9.46 -12.75 -40.86
CA LEU A 555 -8.57 -11.63 -40.55
C LEU A 555 -7.22 -11.74 -41.26
N TRP A 556 -6.63 -12.94 -41.26
CA TRP A 556 -5.35 -13.17 -41.91
C TRP A 556 -5.42 -12.86 -43.41
N LYS A 557 -6.41 -13.42 -44.13
CA LYS A 557 -6.56 -13.19 -45.58
C LYS A 557 -6.74 -11.71 -45.90
N THR A 558 -7.61 -11.03 -45.15
CA THR A 558 -7.87 -9.61 -45.37
C THR A 558 -6.64 -8.74 -45.09
N TRP A 559 -5.87 -9.05 -44.04
CA TRP A 559 -4.61 -8.35 -43.76
C TRP A 559 -3.52 -8.66 -44.77
N ASP A 560 -3.37 -9.90 -45.22
CA ASP A 560 -2.38 -10.29 -46.23
C ASP A 560 -2.60 -9.53 -47.55
N ILE A 561 -3.86 -9.44 -48.00
CA ILE A 561 -4.23 -8.65 -49.18
C ILE A 561 -3.83 -7.18 -49.02
N ALA A 562 -4.11 -6.58 -47.86
CA ALA A 562 -3.75 -5.19 -47.59
C ALA A 562 -2.23 -4.98 -47.42
N LEU A 563 -1.54 -5.95 -46.82
CA LEU A 563 -0.11 -5.91 -46.55
C LEU A 563 0.68 -5.83 -47.87
N ILE A 564 0.26 -6.54 -48.92
CA ILE A 564 0.90 -6.50 -50.25
C ILE A 564 0.93 -5.08 -50.84
N LYS A 565 -0.05 -4.23 -50.51
CA LYS A 565 -0.13 -2.84 -51.04
C LYS A 565 0.64 -1.82 -50.21
N LEU A 566 1.18 -2.20 -49.04
CA LEU A 566 2.03 -1.32 -48.25
C LEU A 566 3.39 -1.13 -48.93
N SER A 567 3.95 0.07 -48.80
CA SER A 567 5.35 0.30 -49.16
C SER A 567 6.27 -0.55 -48.27
N ASN A 568 7.47 -0.89 -48.76
CA ASN A 568 8.44 -1.67 -47.98
C ASN A 568 8.76 -0.99 -46.63
N ALA A 569 8.86 0.33 -46.60
CA ALA A 569 9.09 1.09 -45.36
C ALA A 569 7.89 1.02 -44.39
N ALA A 570 6.65 1.02 -44.91
CA ALA A 570 5.45 0.83 -44.08
C ALA A 570 5.34 -0.59 -43.52
N LYS A 571 5.64 -1.62 -44.33
CA LYS A 571 5.74 -3.00 -43.85
C LYS A 571 6.77 -3.12 -42.73
N GLU A 572 7.94 -2.53 -42.90
CA GLU A 572 9.00 -2.57 -41.90
C GLU A 572 8.60 -1.90 -40.58
N MET A 573 7.99 -0.70 -40.63
CA MET A 573 7.49 -0.03 -39.43
C MET A 573 6.43 -0.88 -38.72
N LEU A 574 5.49 -1.49 -39.46
CA LEU A 574 4.47 -2.38 -38.93
C LEU A 574 5.08 -3.62 -38.26
N PHE A 575 6.08 -4.23 -38.90
CA PHE A 575 6.75 -5.41 -38.38
C PHE A 575 7.51 -5.10 -37.09
N ILE A 576 8.22 -3.96 -37.01
CA ILE A 576 8.88 -3.51 -35.78
C ILE A 576 7.84 -3.23 -34.67
N ALA A 577 6.78 -2.49 -35.00
CA ALA A 577 5.71 -2.15 -34.06
C ALA A 577 4.98 -3.39 -33.51
N SER A 578 4.96 -4.50 -34.25
CA SER A 578 4.34 -5.76 -33.80
C SER A 578 5.03 -6.40 -32.59
N TYR A 579 6.28 -6.01 -32.28
CA TYR A 579 7.02 -6.50 -31.10
C TYR A 579 6.95 -5.54 -29.89
N LEU A 580 6.47 -4.31 -30.09
CA LEU A 580 6.31 -3.31 -29.04
C LEU A 580 5.02 -3.52 -28.26
N TYR A 581 4.93 -2.88 -27.08
CA TYR A 581 3.65 -2.76 -26.37
C TYR A 581 2.59 -2.14 -27.30
N PRO A 582 1.35 -2.70 -27.37
CA PRO A 582 0.34 -2.37 -28.40
C PRO A 582 -0.19 -0.93 -28.33
N ASP A 583 -0.09 -0.28 -27.17
CA ASP A 583 -0.56 1.07 -26.93
C ASP A 583 0.62 2.07 -26.87
N ASP A 584 0.32 3.34 -27.20
CA ASP A 584 1.22 4.50 -27.08
C ASP A 584 2.59 4.36 -27.76
N ILE A 585 2.64 3.72 -28.94
CA ILE A 585 3.86 3.63 -29.74
C ILE A 585 4.18 5.03 -30.29
N SER A 586 5.17 5.69 -29.70
CA SER A 586 5.60 7.02 -30.13
C SER A 586 6.09 7.02 -31.58
N ILE A 587 5.66 7.99 -32.40
CA ILE A 587 6.19 8.17 -33.76
C ILE A 587 7.68 8.53 -33.70
N THR A 588 8.12 9.19 -32.63
CA THR A 588 9.54 9.49 -32.43
C THR A 588 10.35 8.22 -32.22
N PHE A 589 9.75 7.07 -31.85
CA PHE A 589 10.46 5.78 -31.79
C PHE A 589 11.23 5.48 -33.10
N PHE A 590 10.74 6.00 -34.23
CA PHE A 590 11.30 5.82 -35.57
C PHE A 590 12.08 7.03 -36.10
N ASP A 591 12.60 7.92 -35.24
CA ASP A 591 13.30 9.18 -35.61
C ASP A 591 14.47 9.02 -36.58
N ASN A 592 15.03 7.82 -36.74
CA ASN A 592 16.09 7.54 -37.70
C ASN A 592 15.61 7.61 -39.17
N LEU A 593 14.31 7.84 -39.40
CA LEU A 593 13.71 8.07 -40.72
C LEU A 593 13.37 9.56 -40.91
N ALA A 594 13.49 10.08 -42.13
CA ALA A 594 13.16 11.48 -42.43
C ALA A 594 11.70 11.80 -42.06
N VAL A 595 11.41 13.02 -41.60
CA VAL A 595 10.06 13.42 -41.12
C VAL A 595 9.00 13.23 -42.21
N GLU A 596 9.31 13.63 -43.45
CA GLU A 596 8.41 13.49 -44.61
C GLU A 596 8.13 12.02 -44.93
N GLU A 597 9.16 11.17 -44.90
CA GLU A 597 9.02 9.73 -45.08
C GLU A 597 8.16 9.10 -43.97
N ARG A 598 8.35 9.50 -42.72
CA ARG A 598 7.53 9.05 -41.59
C ARG A 598 6.07 9.43 -41.75
N GLY A 599 5.78 10.69 -42.14
CA GLY A 599 4.43 11.15 -42.41
C GLY A 599 3.75 10.28 -43.48
N ASN A 600 4.46 10.03 -44.58
CA ASN A 600 3.97 9.18 -45.67
C ASN A 600 3.75 7.72 -45.24
N ILE A 601 4.66 7.15 -44.45
CA ILE A 601 4.52 5.78 -43.91
C ILE A 601 3.31 5.67 -42.98
N ILE A 602 3.16 6.62 -42.05
CA ILE A 602 2.05 6.64 -41.09
C ILE A 602 0.72 6.78 -41.82
N GLU A 603 0.63 7.67 -42.82
CA GLU A 603 -0.58 7.80 -43.61
C GLU A 603 -0.86 6.54 -44.45
N ASN A 604 0.18 5.87 -44.95
CA ASN A 604 0.04 4.58 -45.65
C ASN A 604 -0.55 3.51 -44.73
N LEU A 605 -0.02 3.35 -43.50
CA LEU A 605 -0.53 2.40 -42.51
C LEU A 605 -1.96 2.73 -42.06
N ARG A 606 -2.25 4.01 -41.84
CA ARG A 606 -3.57 4.51 -41.44
C ARG A 606 -4.61 4.31 -42.56
N LYS A 607 -4.23 4.53 -43.81
CA LYS A 607 -5.10 4.39 -44.99
C LYS A 607 -5.70 2.99 -45.10
N TYR A 608 -4.96 1.97 -44.68
CA TYR A 608 -5.44 0.59 -44.64
C TYR A 608 -5.81 0.13 -43.21
N SER A 609 -6.16 1.04 -42.30
CA SER A 609 -6.65 0.68 -40.95
C SER A 609 -5.73 -0.20 -40.09
N PHE A 610 -4.41 -0.24 -40.36
CA PHE A 610 -3.46 -1.01 -39.55
C PHE A 610 -3.16 -0.34 -38.21
N ILE A 611 -3.24 0.99 -38.13
CA ILE A 611 -2.94 1.77 -36.91
C ILE A 611 -4.05 2.76 -36.58
N THR A 612 -4.13 3.15 -35.31
CA THR A 612 -4.98 4.26 -34.84
C THR A 612 -4.11 5.34 -34.21
N LEU A 613 -4.18 6.57 -34.72
CA LEU A 613 -3.43 7.71 -34.19
C LEU A 613 -4.03 8.20 -32.87
N ILE A 614 -3.18 8.53 -31.90
CA ILE A 614 -3.55 9.06 -30.58
C ILE A 614 -2.62 10.22 -30.18
N ASN A 615 -2.87 10.86 -29.03
CA ASN A 615 -2.03 11.92 -28.46
C ASN A 615 -1.69 13.05 -29.46
N ASN A 616 -2.71 13.60 -30.12
CA ASN A 616 -2.57 14.62 -31.18
C ASN A 616 -1.62 14.17 -32.30
N ASN A 617 -1.79 12.92 -32.76
CA ASN A 617 -0.98 12.28 -33.80
C ASN A 617 0.52 12.16 -33.45
N LYS A 618 0.89 12.14 -32.17
CA LYS A 618 2.29 11.94 -31.73
C LYS A 618 2.64 10.48 -31.47
N SER A 619 1.64 9.64 -31.24
CA SER A 619 1.80 8.19 -31.08
C SER A 619 0.64 7.45 -31.72
N PHE A 620 0.76 6.13 -31.84
CA PHE A 620 -0.28 5.28 -32.41
C PHE A 620 -0.47 3.98 -31.62
N LYS A 621 -1.65 3.39 -31.82
CA LYS A 621 -2.00 2.06 -31.32
C LYS A 621 -1.98 1.05 -32.46
N LEU A 622 -1.51 -0.16 -32.16
CA LEU A 622 -1.52 -1.30 -33.05
C LEU A 622 -2.39 -2.41 -32.44
N HIS A 623 -3.36 -2.91 -33.21
CA HIS A 623 -4.31 -3.89 -32.67
C HIS A 623 -3.60 -5.22 -32.30
N ARG A 624 -3.85 -5.78 -31.11
CA ARG A 624 -3.15 -6.99 -30.62
C ARG A 624 -3.24 -8.19 -31.56
N LEU A 625 -4.43 -8.48 -32.10
CA LEU A 625 -4.60 -9.56 -33.09
C LEU A 625 -3.79 -9.33 -34.36
N LEU A 626 -3.63 -8.07 -34.75
CA LEU A 626 -2.80 -7.71 -35.89
C LEU A 626 -1.32 -7.88 -35.56
N GLN A 627 -0.86 -7.52 -34.35
CA GLN A 627 0.50 -7.83 -33.90
C GLN A 627 0.78 -9.34 -33.95
N GLU A 628 -0.19 -10.15 -33.52
CA GLU A 628 -0.10 -11.60 -33.55
C GLU A 628 0.00 -12.13 -34.99
N VAL A 629 -0.95 -11.77 -35.86
CA VAL A 629 -0.91 -12.16 -37.27
C VAL A 629 0.37 -11.70 -37.98
N VAL A 630 0.77 -10.44 -37.80
CA VAL A 630 2.01 -9.91 -38.40
C VAL A 630 3.23 -10.70 -37.91
N ARG A 631 3.35 -11.00 -36.62
CA ARG A 631 4.46 -11.80 -36.09
C ARG A 631 4.46 -13.21 -36.67
N MET A 632 3.29 -13.83 -36.80
CA MET A 632 3.19 -15.15 -37.40
C MET A 632 3.55 -15.09 -38.90
N THR A 633 3.19 -14.04 -39.66
CA THR A 633 3.57 -13.86 -41.08
C THR A 633 5.08 -13.70 -41.25
N ILE A 634 5.74 -13.00 -40.32
CA ILE A 634 7.20 -12.84 -40.33
C ILE A 634 7.91 -14.20 -40.17
N ILE A 635 7.31 -15.17 -39.48
CA ILE A 635 7.89 -16.51 -39.26
C ILE A 635 7.82 -17.37 -40.53
N SER A 636 6.80 -17.20 -41.38
CA SER A 636 6.50 -18.11 -42.49
C SER A 636 7.07 -17.75 -43.85
N ASP A 637 7.42 -16.48 -44.08
CA ASP A 637 7.52 -15.95 -45.44
C ASP A 637 8.95 -15.65 -45.91
N SER A 638 9.35 -16.30 -47.00
CA SER A 638 10.63 -16.13 -47.72
C SER A 638 10.57 -15.06 -48.82
N LYS A 639 9.43 -14.39 -49.05
CA LYS A 639 9.20 -13.52 -50.21
C LYS A 639 9.02 -12.01 -49.96
N ASP A 640 8.96 -11.50 -48.73
CA ASP A 640 8.98 -10.03 -48.52
C ASP A 640 10.39 -9.43 -48.52
N ASN A 641 10.49 -8.20 -49.01
CA ASN A 641 11.71 -7.39 -49.18
C ASN A 641 12.49 -7.01 -47.90
N ILE A 642 12.12 -7.48 -46.71
CA ILE A 642 13.06 -7.46 -45.58
C ILE A 642 13.93 -8.69 -45.74
N LYS A 643 14.87 -8.60 -46.69
CA LYS A 643 15.86 -9.65 -46.89
C LYS A 643 16.77 -9.66 -45.65
N PRO A 644 16.86 -10.77 -44.90
CA PRO A 644 18.02 -10.98 -44.03
C PRO A 644 19.31 -10.88 -44.89
N PRO A 645 20.50 -10.74 -44.28
CA PRO A 645 21.76 -10.81 -45.03
C PRO A 645 21.75 -11.95 -46.05
N GLU A 646 22.34 -11.74 -47.23
CA GLU A 646 22.22 -12.64 -48.40
C GLU A 646 22.68 -14.10 -48.14
N ASP A 647 23.33 -14.37 -47.00
CA ASP A 647 23.78 -15.70 -46.59
C ASP A 647 22.69 -16.62 -46.01
N GLY A 648 21.47 -16.13 -45.78
CA GLY A 648 20.34 -16.93 -45.30
C GLY A 648 20.48 -17.48 -43.87
N SER A 649 21.48 -17.03 -43.10
CA SER A 649 21.83 -17.59 -41.79
C SER A 649 20.89 -17.17 -40.65
N VAL A 650 20.07 -16.14 -40.85
CA VAL A 650 19.27 -15.49 -39.80
C VAL A 650 17.77 -15.53 -40.11
N LYS A 651 16.96 -16.09 -39.20
CA LYS A 651 15.49 -16.07 -39.33
C LYS A 651 14.95 -14.63 -39.36
N LYS A 652 13.99 -14.35 -40.24
CA LYS A 652 13.40 -13.00 -40.45
C LYS A 652 12.81 -12.38 -39.18
N ASN A 653 12.21 -13.17 -38.29
CA ASN A 653 11.69 -12.73 -36.99
C ASN A 653 12.79 -12.19 -36.06
N PHE A 654 13.94 -12.86 -36.03
CA PHE A 654 15.12 -12.43 -35.28
C PHE A 654 15.68 -11.10 -35.81
N TYR A 655 15.72 -10.93 -37.13
CA TYR A 655 16.19 -9.68 -37.76
C TYR A 655 15.33 -8.48 -37.35
N VAL A 656 14.00 -8.59 -37.49
CA VAL A 656 13.06 -7.51 -37.14
C VAL A 656 13.14 -7.17 -35.65
N LEU A 657 13.17 -8.18 -34.79
CA LEU A 657 13.30 -7.99 -33.35
C LEU A 657 14.59 -7.26 -32.97
N ASN A 658 15.73 -7.64 -33.55
CA ASN A 658 17.00 -6.94 -33.29
C ASN A 658 16.98 -5.50 -33.77
N LYS A 659 16.32 -5.21 -34.90
CA LYS A 659 16.13 -3.83 -35.37
C LYS A 659 15.29 -3.03 -34.36
N ALA A 660 14.21 -3.61 -33.83
CA ALA A 660 13.39 -2.99 -32.79
C ALA A 660 14.20 -2.72 -31.50
N ILE A 661 15.00 -3.69 -31.05
CA ILE A 661 15.89 -3.54 -29.89
C ILE A 661 16.92 -2.44 -30.13
N ASN A 662 17.53 -2.37 -31.32
CA ASN A 662 18.52 -1.35 -31.63
C ASN A 662 17.92 0.07 -31.67
N LEU A 663 16.70 0.23 -32.18
CA LEU A 663 15.97 1.51 -32.08
C LEU A 663 15.67 1.88 -30.63
N LEU A 664 15.29 0.90 -29.81
CA LEU A 664 15.03 1.10 -28.40
C LEU A 664 16.29 1.49 -27.63
N LYS A 665 17.45 0.87 -27.90
CA LYS A 665 18.69 1.08 -27.14
C LYS A 665 19.04 2.56 -26.97
N ASN A 666 18.88 3.39 -28.00
CA ASN A 666 19.18 4.82 -27.92
C ASN A 666 18.21 5.61 -27.02
N LYS A 667 17.01 5.08 -26.78
CA LYS A 667 15.92 5.70 -26.04
C LYS A 667 15.76 5.13 -24.63
N PHE A 668 16.13 3.86 -24.46
CA PHE A 668 16.10 3.13 -23.22
C PHE A 668 17.47 2.46 -23.03
N THR A 669 18.41 3.23 -22.47
CA THR A 669 19.62 2.68 -21.84
C THR A 669 19.57 3.10 -20.38
N PHE A 670 19.33 2.15 -19.48
CA PHE A 670 19.36 2.49 -18.07
C PHE A 670 20.81 2.77 -17.63
N SER A 671 21.06 3.98 -17.14
CA SER A 671 22.33 4.33 -16.48
C SER A 671 22.01 5.07 -15.18
N TYR A 672 22.51 4.52 -14.07
CA TYR A 672 22.34 5.16 -12.76
C TYR A 672 23.04 6.53 -12.70
N ALA A 673 24.15 6.70 -13.42
CA ALA A 673 24.91 7.95 -13.47
C ALA A 673 24.22 9.08 -14.25
N LYS A 674 23.38 8.74 -15.25
CA LYS A 674 22.73 9.69 -16.17
C LYS A 674 21.27 9.90 -15.82
N HIS A 675 21.04 10.65 -14.73
CA HIS A 675 19.69 10.89 -14.20
C HIS A 675 18.77 11.67 -15.15
N ASP A 676 19.34 12.48 -16.06
CA ASP A 676 18.65 13.17 -17.15
C ASP A 676 17.89 12.21 -18.07
N LYS A 677 18.38 10.97 -18.22
CA LYS A 677 17.76 9.93 -19.06
C LYS A 677 16.60 9.20 -18.38
N TRP A 678 16.40 9.34 -17.07
CA TRP A 678 15.39 8.57 -16.34
C TRP A 678 13.95 8.87 -16.77
N ASN A 679 13.69 10.11 -17.20
CA ASN A 679 12.39 10.51 -17.73
C ASN A 679 12.12 9.86 -19.10
N LEU A 680 13.15 9.73 -19.94
CA LEU A 680 13.04 9.04 -21.22
C LEU A 680 12.81 7.54 -21.00
N CYS A 681 13.52 6.92 -20.06
CA CYS A 681 13.27 5.53 -19.67
C CYS A 681 11.82 5.30 -19.23
N CYS A 682 11.20 6.26 -18.54
CA CYS A 682 9.79 6.17 -18.13
C CYS A 682 8.83 6.00 -19.31
N GLN A 683 9.14 6.61 -20.45
CA GLN A 683 8.29 6.56 -21.65
C GLN A 683 8.37 5.20 -22.34
N TYR A 684 9.54 4.56 -22.32
CA TYR A 684 9.79 3.35 -23.10
C TYR A 684 9.84 2.05 -22.29
N VAL A 685 9.69 2.09 -20.96
CA VAL A 685 9.79 0.91 -20.10
C VAL A 685 8.81 -0.22 -20.48
N MET A 686 7.59 0.11 -20.92
CA MET A 686 6.61 -0.88 -21.37
C MET A 686 6.99 -1.53 -22.70
N HIS A 687 7.49 -0.73 -23.64
CA HIS A 687 8.01 -1.25 -24.90
C HIS A 687 9.26 -2.11 -24.68
N ALA A 688 10.14 -1.72 -23.74
CA ALA A 688 11.32 -2.49 -23.34
C ALA A 688 10.94 -3.84 -22.73
N GLN A 689 9.96 -3.87 -21.84
CA GLN A 689 9.42 -5.10 -21.27
C GLN A 689 8.82 -6.01 -22.35
N SER A 690 7.99 -5.47 -23.25
CA SER A 690 7.41 -6.24 -24.36
C SER A 690 8.49 -6.86 -25.25
N LEU A 691 9.46 -6.06 -25.69
CA LEU A 691 10.57 -6.54 -26.53
C LEU A 691 11.40 -7.61 -25.82
N ALA A 692 11.67 -7.45 -24.53
CA ALA A 692 12.40 -8.42 -23.74
C ALA A 692 11.69 -9.77 -23.68
N GLU A 693 10.37 -9.76 -23.43
CA GLU A 693 9.56 -10.99 -23.38
C GLU A 693 9.52 -11.69 -24.75
N GLN A 694 9.34 -10.95 -25.84
CA GLN A 694 9.36 -11.51 -27.20
C GLN A 694 10.75 -12.09 -27.55
N ALA A 695 11.83 -11.40 -27.17
CA ALA A 695 13.19 -11.88 -27.38
C ALA A 695 13.51 -13.18 -26.64
N ILE A 696 12.97 -13.34 -25.43
CA ILE A 696 13.10 -14.58 -24.66
C ILE A 696 12.27 -15.70 -25.30
N ASN A 697 11.04 -15.43 -25.72
CA ASN A 697 10.15 -16.43 -26.32
C ASN A 697 10.64 -16.96 -27.67
N ILE A 698 11.28 -16.13 -28.51
CA ILE A 698 11.82 -16.56 -29.81
C ILE A 698 12.98 -17.56 -29.66
N GLY A 699 13.76 -17.47 -28.56
CA GLY A 699 14.89 -18.36 -28.31
C GLY A 699 16.12 -18.13 -29.21
N ASN A 700 17.07 -19.08 -29.17
CA ASN A 700 18.31 -19.20 -29.95
C ASN A 700 18.76 -17.94 -30.74
N GLY A 701 19.60 -17.13 -30.08
CA GLY A 701 20.24 -15.93 -30.62
C GLY A 701 19.83 -14.64 -29.89
N CYS A 702 18.54 -14.45 -29.61
CA CYS A 702 18.02 -13.22 -28.97
C CYS A 702 17.77 -13.37 -27.47
N PHE A 703 17.77 -14.60 -26.94
CA PHE A 703 17.46 -14.88 -25.53
C PHE A 703 18.30 -14.03 -24.57
N HIS A 704 19.60 -13.97 -24.82
CA HIS A 704 20.57 -13.16 -24.07
C HIS A 704 20.22 -11.66 -24.05
N THR A 705 19.89 -11.10 -25.22
CA THR A 705 19.49 -9.70 -25.36
C THR A 705 18.15 -9.43 -24.67
N GLY A 706 17.23 -10.40 -24.70
CA GLY A 706 15.98 -10.36 -23.94
C GLY A 706 16.23 -10.31 -22.43
N ILE A 707 17.06 -11.20 -21.89
CA ILE A 707 17.45 -11.21 -20.47
C ILE A 707 18.11 -9.90 -20.07
N GLN A 708 19.01 -9.36 -20.90
CA GLN A 708 19.60 -8.04 -20.69
C GLN A 708 18.54 -6.95 -20.57
N LEU A 709 17.71 -6.80 -21.61
CA LEU A 709 16.75 -5.71 -21.68
C LEU A 709 15.76 -5.79 -20.50
N TYR A 710 15.40 -7.00 -20.09
CA TYR A 710 14.55 -7.22 -18.94
C TYR A 710 15.24 -6.88 -17.61
N ALA A 711 16.54 -7.16 -17.49
CA ALA A 711 17.33 -6.69 -16.35
C ALA A 711 17.37 -5.15 -16.32
N GLU A 712 17.53 -4.46 -17.44
CA GLU A 712 17.48 -2.98 -17.49
C GLU A 712 16.12 -2.43 -17.03
N VAL A 713 15.02 -3.07 -17.42
CA VAL A 713 13.68 -2.76 -16.89
C VAL A 713 13.64 -2.97 -15.38
N ALA A 714 14.08 -4.12 -14.88
CA ALA A 714 14.06 -4.44 -13.45
C ALA A 714 14.92 -3.47 -12.63
N MET A 715 16.08 -3.04 -13.17
CA MET A 715 16.99 -2.07 -12.54
C MET A 715 16.37 -0.67 -12.50
N TYR A 716 15.73 -0.24 -13.58
CA TYR A 716 14.95 1.01 -13.59
C TYR A 716 13.83 1.00 -12.55
N LEU A 717 13.09 -0.12 -12.45
CA LEU A 717 12.05 -0.31 -11.44
C LEU A 717 12.62 -0.23 -10.01
N THR A 718 13.77 -0.85 -9.76
CA THR A 718 14.45 -0.84 -8.45
C THR A 718 14.97 0.53 -8.06
N HIS A 719 15.77 1.17 -8.92
CA HIS A 719 16.58 2.34 -8.54
C HIS A 719 15.90 3.68 -8.79
N VAL A 720 15.06 3.77 -9.82
CA VAL A 720 14.39 5.02 -10.21
C VAL A 720 12.97 5.05 -9.67
N GLN A 721 12.14 4.07 -10.06
CA GLN A 721 10.73 4.02 -9.65
C GLN A 721 10.59 3.59 -8.18
N GLN A 722 11.56 2.82 -7.67
CA GLN A 722 11.54 2.18 -6.35
C GLN A 722 10.28 1.32 -6.13
N ASP A 723 9.84 0.70 -7.22
CA ASP A 723 8.73 -0.23 -7.23
C ASP A 723 9.27 -1.64 -6.92
N ASN A 724 9.56 -1.88 -5.64
CA ASN A 724 10.21 -3.11 -5.19
C ASN A 724 9.42 -4.37 -5.55
N ASN A 725 8.08 -4.27 -5.66
CA ASN A 725 7.23 -5.40 -6.01
C ASN A 725 7.35 -5.75 -7.50
N ASN A 726 7.22 -4.77 -8.39
CA ASN A 726 7.39 -5.01 -9.83
C ASN A 726 8.83 -5.37 -10.18
N ALA A 727 9.80 -4.76 -9.51
CA ALA A 727 11.21 -5.14 -9.61
C ALA A 727 11.43 -6.59 -9.19
N ARG A 728 10.85 -7.02 -8.05
CA ARG A 728 10.92 -8.41 -7.58
C ARG A 728 10.37 -9.38 -8.64
N GLN A 729 9.18 -9.12 -9.15
CA GLN A 729 8.54 -9.99 -10.14
C GLN A 729 9.39 -10.10 -11.42
N ALA A 730 9.91 -8.97 -11.90
CA ALA A 730 10.80 -8.95 -13.06
C ALA A 730 12.06 -9.80 -12.81
N TRP A 731 12.73 -9.60 -11.66
CA TRP A 731 13.93 -10.37 -11.31
C TRP A 731 13.67 -11.86 -11.08
N GLU A 732 12.55 -12.24 -10.43
CA GLU A 732 12.18 -13.66 -10.22
C GLU A 732 11.86 -14.36 -11.56
N LYS A 733 11.19 -13.65 -12.48
CA LYS A 733 10.91 -14.16 -13.83
C LYS A 733 12.22 -14.35 -14.61
N ILE A 734 13.12 -13.37 -14.60
CA ILE A 734 14.46 -13.47 -15.21
C ILE A 734 15.22 -14.64 -14.61
N LEU A 735 15.24 -14.78 -13.28
CA LEU A 735 15.95 -15.86 -12.61
C LEU A 735 15.45 -17.23 -13.07
N THR A 736 14.14 -17.44 -13.10
CA THR A 736 13.53 -18.71 -13.50
C THR A 736 13.92 -19.08 -14.93
N LEU A 737 13.90 -18.10 -15.84
CA LEU A 737 14.26 -18.30 -17.25
C LEU A 737 15.77 -18.54 -17.42
N ALA A 738 16.59 -17.76 -16.71
CA ALA A 738 18.04 -17.90 -16.71
C ALA A 738 18.49 -19.25 -16.13
N GLU A 739 17.93 -19.69 -15.01
CA GLU A 739 18.25 -21.00 -14.41
C GLU A 739 17.87 -22.14 -15.37
N ARG A 740 16.68 -22.09 -15.99
CA ARG A 740 16.28 -23.11 -16.99
C ARG A 740 17.25 -23.17 -18.17
N HIS A 741 17.64 -22.02 -18.70
CA HIS A 741 18.49 -21.94 -19.90
C HIS A 741 19.97 -22.23 -19.61
N TYR A 742 20.48 -21.83 -18.43
CA TYR A 742 21.91 -21.88 -18.10
C TYR A 742 22.30 -22.98 -17.10
N SER A 743 21.34 -23.75 -16.57
CA SER A 743 21.58 -24.78 -15.54
C SER A 743 22.67 -25.80 -15.86
N LYS A 744 22.99 -26.01 -17.14
CA LYS A 744 23.98 -27.00 -17.60
C LYS A 744 25.35 -26.40 -17.93
N ASP A 745 25.48 -25.08 -17.98
CA ASP A 745 26.70 -24.40 -18.43
C ASP A 745 27.31 -23.56 -17.31
N LYS A 746 28.43 -24.05 -16.77
CA LYS A 746 29.19 -23.38 -15.70
C LYS A 746 29.69 -21.98 -16.10
N SER A 747 29.75 -21.69 -17.39
CA SER A 747 30.20 -20.39 -17.91
C SER A 747 29.26 -19.25 -17.51
N PHE A 748 27.95 -19.52 -17.35
CA PHE A 748 26.92 -18.49 -17.08
C PHE A 748 26.66 -18.22 -15.59
N VAL A 749 27.44 -18.83 -14.70
CA VAL A 749 27.25 -18.71 -13.25
C VAL A 749 27.34 -17.25 -12.74
N LEU A 750 28.14 -16.41 -13.41
CA LEU A 750 28.30 -14.99 -13.07
C LEU A 750 27.05 -14.14 -13.40
N VAL A 751 26.27 -14.54 -14.40
CA VAL A 751 24.99 -13.90 -14.73
C VAL A 751 23.98 -14.18 -13.61
N LEU A 752 23.93 -15.43 -13.15
CA LEU A 752 23.09 -15.83 -12.02
C LEU A 752 23.51 -15.11 -10.74
N ALA A 753 24.81 -14.96 -10.48
CA ALA A 753 25.30 -14.19 -9.34
C ALA A 753 24.81 -12.73 -9.36
N ASN A 754 24.86 -12.07 -10.52
CA ASN A 754 24.36 -10.69 -10.65
C ASN A 754 22.84 -10.60 -10.40
N ILE A 755 22.05 -11.52 -10.97
CA ILE A 755 20.61 -11.62 -10.72
C ILE A 755 20.33 -11.84 -9.23
N TYR A 756 21.05 -12.74 -8.57
CA TYR A 756 20.94 -12.98 -7.14
C TYR A 756 21.30 -11.74 -6.31
N THR A 757 22.32 -10.96 -6.71
CA THR A 757 22.68 -9.71 -6.03
C THR A 757 21.53 -8.70 -6.07
N HIS A 758 20.90 -8.50 -7.22
CA HIS A 758 19.76 -7.60 -7.34
C HIS A 758 18.50 -8.10 -6.64
N LEU A 759 18.22 -9.41 -6.69
CA LEU A 759 17.16 -10.01 -5.87
C LEU A 759 17.42 -9.81 -4.38
N GLY A 760 18.66 -10.04 -3.92
CA GLY A 760 19.06 -9.80 -2.53
C GLY A 760 18.86 -8.35 -2.11
N PHE A 761 19.19 -7.40 -2.99
CA PHE A 761 18.92 -5.97 -2.77
C PHE A 761 17.42 -5.67 -2.66
N VAL A 762 16.60 -6.14 -3.60
CA VAL A 762 15.15 -5.90 -3.60
C VAL A 762 14.49 -6.54 -2.37
N MET A 763 14.86 -7.78 -2.03
CA MET A 763 14.34 -8.47 -0.83
C MET A 763 14.72 -7.73 0.46
N ARG A 764 15.91 -7.12 0.51
CA ARG A 764 16.34 -6.28 1.63
C ARG A 764 15.45 -5.05 1.77
N GLN A 765 15.11 -4.39 0.66
CA GLN A 765 14.20 -3.23 0.66
C GLN A 765 12.78 -3.60 1.08
N ILE A 766 12.31 -4.80 0.71
CA ILE A 766 11.02 -5.35 1.15
C ILE A 766 11.05 -5.74 2.63
N GLY A 767 12.23 -6.00 3.20
CA GLY A 767 12.41 -6.45 4.59
C GLY A 767 12.35 -7.96 4.77
N ASN A 768 12.46 -8.76 3.70
CA ASN A 768 12.48 -10.22 3.78
C ASN A 768 13.90 -10.73 4.07
N ILE A 769 14.19 -10.92 5.36
CA ILE A 769 15.53 -11.30 5.85
C ILE A 769 16.01 -12.64 5.25
N ASP A 770 15.15 -13.66 5.22
CA ASP A 770 15.54 -15.02 4.82
C ASP A 770 15.91 -15.08 3.33
N LEU A 771 15.12 -14.43 2.47
CA LEU A 771 15.41 -14.36 1.05
C LEU A 771 16.62 -13.48 0.76
N THR A 772 16.83 -12.39 1.52
CA THR A 772 18.04 -11.57 1.40
C THR A 772 19.30 -12.39 1.67
N ILE A 773 19.33 -13.16 2.76
CA ILE A 773 20.46 -14.05 3.09
C ILE A 773 20.68 -15.06 1.96
N LYS A 774 19.62 -15.79 1.60
CA LYS A 774 19.65 -16.84 0.58
C LYS A 774 20.26 -16.37 -0.74
N TYR A 775 19.83 -15.20 -1.24
CA TYR A 775 20.32 -14.71 -2.52
C TYR A 775 21.73 -14.12 -2.43
N LEU A 776 22.04 -13.33 -1.40
CA LEU A 776 23.37 -12.72 -1.27
C LEU A 776 24.47 -13.77 -1.00
N GLU A 777 24.20 -14.80 -0.19
CA GLU A 777 25.17 -15.87 0.05
C GLU A 777 25.49 -16.66 -1.22
N LYS A 778 24.46 -16.96 -2.04
CA LYS A 778 24.66 -17.58 -3.36
C LYS A 778 25.54 -16.72 -4.26
N ALA A 779 25.25 -15.41 -4.35
CA ALA A 779 26.03 -14.50 -5.17
C ALA A 779 27.50 -14.42 -4.70
N ILE A 780 27.73 -14.23 -3.39
CA ILE A 780 29.08 -14.14 -2.80
C ILE A 780 29.86 -15.44 -3.02
N LEU A 781 29.22 -16.61 -2.85
CA LEU A 781 29.87 -17.89 -3.07
C LEU A 781 30.38 -18.02 -4.51
N ILE A 782 29.56 -17.62 -5.49
CA ILE A 782 29.93 -17.64 -6.90
C ILE A 782 31.10 -16.68 -7.16
N TYR A 783 31.03 -15.43 -6.71
CA TYR A 783 32.11 -14.46 -6.94
C TYR A 783 33.42 -14.81 -6.23
N LYS A 784 33.37 -15.58 -5.13
CA LYS A 784 34.56 -16.08 -4.41
C LYS A 784 35.17 -17.34 -5.02
N SER A 785 34.37 -18.19 -5.66
CA SER A 785 34.89 -19.35 -6.39
C SER A 785 35.77 -18.85 -7.54
N LYS A 786 37.02 -19.33 -7.65
CA LYS A 786 38.00 -18.87 -8.67
C LYS A 786 37.30 -18.81 -10.04
N THR A 787 37.36 -17.64 -10.67
CA THR A 787 36.65 -17.32 -11.93
C THR A 787 36.89 -18.43 -12.96
N PRO A 788 35.85 -19.10 -13.48
CA PRO A 788 36.00 -20.02 -14.60
C PRO A 788 36.57 -19.30 -15.83
N ASP A 789 37.26 -20.02 -16.72
CA ASP A 789 37.70 -19.47 -18.01
C ASP A 789 36.51 -18.82 -18.73
N ILE A 790 36.54 -17.49 -18.84
CA ILE A 790 35.44 -16.70 -19.37
C ILE A 790 35.51 -16.78 -20.89
N SER A 791 34.52 -17.41 -21.53
CA SER A 791 34.41 -17.41 -22.99
C SER A 791 34.05 -16.01 -23.53
N VAL A 792 34.43 -15.71 -24.77
CA VAL A 792 34.15 -14.41 -25.45
C VAL A 792 32.64 -14.07 -25.48
N ASN A 793 31.77 -15.09 -25.54
CA ASN A 793 30.31 -14.90 -25.50
C ASN A 793 29.81 -14.48 -24.11
N MET A 794 30.43 -14.97 -23.05
CA MET A 794 30.15 -14.55 -21.67
C MET A 794 30.59 -13.12 -21.39
N GLU A 795 31.73 -12.70 -21.93
CA GLU A 795 32.23 -11.32 -21.81
C GLU A 795 31.24 -10.31 -22.40
N LYS A 796 30.68 -10.60 -23.57
CA LYS A 796 29.61 -9.78 -24.17
C LYS A 796 28.37 -9.74 -23.27
N LEU A 797 27.89 -10.89 -22.80
CA LEU A 797 26.68 -10.97 -21.96
C LEU A 797 26.82 -10.24 -20.61
N LEU A 798 27.97 -10.35 -19.96
CA LEU A 798 28.24 -9.64 -18.71
C LEU A 798 28.32 -8.14 -18.92
N THR A 799 28.92 -7.68 -20.03
CA THR A 799 28.93 -6.26 -20.40
C THR A 799 27.51 -5.72 -20.56
N TYR A 800 26.61 -6.54 -21.09
CA TYR A 800 25.22 -6.20 -21.32
C TYR A 800 24.37 -6.10 -20.04
N LEU A 801 24.61 -6.95 -19.03
CA LEU A 801 23.86 -6.89 -17.77
C LEU A 801 24.33 -5.79 -16.79
N ARG A 802 25.31 -4.98 -17.17
CA ARG A 802 25.94 -3.96 -16.32
C ARG A 802 25.38 -2.57 -16.58
N TRP A 803 25.42 -1.73 -15.53
CA TRP A 803 24.80 -0.39 -15.48
C TRP A 803 25.56 0.70 -16.24
N ASP A 804 26.75 0.41 -16.72
CA ASP A 804 27.61 1.34 -17.45
C ASP A 804 28.58 0.55 -18.32
N GLN A 805 29.08 1.17 -19.39
CA GLN A 805 30.11 0.63 -20.27
C GLN A 805 31.45 0.52 -19.50
N ILE A 806 31.55 -0.44 -18.57
CA ILE A 806 32.79 -0.73 -17.86
C ILE A 806 33.79 -1.29 -18.88
N VAL A 807 34.97 -0.68 -18.93
CA VAL A 807 36.08 -1.09 -19.77
C VAL A 807 36.70 -2.38 -19.20
N SER A 808 36.65 -3.47 -19.98
CA SER A 808 37.08 -4.86 -19.70
C SER A 808 36.14 -5.73 -18.84
N SER A 809 35.96 -6.99 -19.25
CA SER A 809 35.15 -7.99 -18.54
C SER A 809 35.53 -8.15 -17.07
N ASN A 810 36.83 -8.15 -16.77
CA ASN A 810 37.37 -8.38 -15.44
C ASN A 810 37.00 -7.28 -14.44
N ASP A 811 37.12 -6.01 -14.83
CA ASP A 811 36.78 -4.88 -13.94
C ASP A 811 35.29 -4.82 -13.64
N GLY A 812 34.44 -5.23 -14.59
CA GLY A 812 33.01 -5.33 -14.30
C GLY A 812 32.68 -6.49 -13.36
N ILE A 813 33.41 -7.62 -13.38
CA ILE A 813 33.16 -8.73 -12.41
C ILE A 813 33.53 -8.25 -11.01
N LYS A 814 34.68 -7.56 -10.88
CA LYS A 814 35.09 -6.92 -9.64
C LYS A 814 34.05 -5.91 -9.16
N TYR A 815 33.49 -5.11 -10.07
CA TYR A 815 32.40 -4.19 -9.76
C TYR A 815 31.17 -4.93 -9.22
N ASP A 816 30.69 -5.97 -9.91
CA ASP A 816 29.50 -6.73 -9.51
C ASP A 816 29.72 -7.42 -8.13
N HIS A 817 30.91 -7.97 -7.91
CA HIS A 817 31.31 -8.54 -6.62
C HIS A 817 31.36 -7.47 -5.51
N SER A 818 31.99 -6.32 -5.77
CA SER A 818 32.03 -5.20 -4.82
C SER A 818 30.63 -4.69 -4.49
N PHE A 819 29.75 -4.57 -5.49
CA PHE A 819 28.36 -4.20 -5.29
C PHE A 819 27.62 -5.23 -4.43
N THR A 820 27.86 -6.52 -4.65
CA THR A 820 27.31 -7.60 -3.81
C THR A 820 27.76 -7.46 -2.34
N LEU A 821 29.03 -7.18 -2.11
CA LEU A 821 29.59 -6.94 -0.77
C LEU A 821 29.07 -5.64 -0.14
N LEU A 822 28.82 -4.59 -0.93
CA LEU A 822 28.12 -3.39 -0.46
C LEU A 822 26.73 -3.75 0.05
N ILE A 823 25.94 -4.52 -0.71
CA ILE A 823 24.59 -4.91 -0.28
C ILE A 823 24.64 -5.82 0.96
N TRP A 824 25.61 -6.74 1.01
CA TRP A 824 25.85 -7.55 2.21
C TRP A 824 26.22 -6.71 3.43
N GLY A 825 27.10 -5.72 3.25
CA GLY A 825 27.49 -4.80 4.32
C GLY A 825 26.31 -3.96 4.81
N LEU A 826 25.46 -3.49 3.89
CA LEU A 826 24.22 -2.78 4.21
C LEU A 826 23.25 -3.67 4.99
N PHE A 827 23.10 -4.92 4.58
CA PHE A 827 22.27 -5.90 5.29
C PHE A 827 22.80 -6.21 6.69
N LYS A 828 24.11 -6.45 6.84
CA LYS A 828 24.75 -6.66 8.14
C LYS A 828 24.65 -5.44 9.04
N HIS A 829 24.78 -4.24 8.48
CA HIS A 829 24.53 -3.00 9.18
C HIS A 829 23.08 -2.93 9.68
N ASP A 830 22.08 -3.30 8.89
CA ASP A 830 20.68 -3.32 9.34
C ASP A 830 20.45 -4.32 10.47
N LEU A 831 21.24 -5.40 10.52
CA LEU A 831 21.25 -6.35 11.64
C LEU A 831 22.14 -5.90 12.83
N ALA A 832 22.74 -4.71 12.74
CA ALA A 832 23.75 -4.16 13.65
C ALA A 832 25.00 -5.03 13.87
N ASP A 833 25.31 -5.92 12.93
CA ASP A 833 26.60 -6.62 12.87
C ASP A 833 27.62 -5.70 12.20
N PHE A 834 28.09 -4.68 12.93
CA PHE A 834 29.00 -3.67 12.38
C PHE A 834 30.38 -4.19 12.05
N ARG A 835 30.80 -5.28 12.68
CA ARG A 835 32.07 -5.93 12.34
C ARG A 835 31.97 -6.53 10.95
N ALA A 836 30.97 -7.38 10.70
CA ALA A 836 30.77 -7.96 9.37
C ALA A 836 30.45 -6.88 8.31
N ALA A 837 29.71 -5.83 8.68
CA ALA A 837 29.43 -4.72 7.78
C ALA A 837 30.71 -3.97 7.39
N LYS A 838 31.58 -3.68 8.35
CA LYS A 838 32.86 -3.02 8.12
C LYS A 838 33.76 -3.87 7.22
N ASP A 839 33.91 -5.16 7.56
CA ASP A 839 34.75 -6.09 6.79
C ASP A 839 34.26 -6.19 5.33
N ALA A 840 32.93 -6.23 5.12
CA ALA A 840 32.35 -6.25 3.79
C ALA A 840 32.60 -4.96 3.00
N TYR A 841 32.43 -3.79 3.63
CA TYR A 841 32.69 -2.50 2.96
C TYR A 841 34.18 -2.29 2.63
N GLU A 842 35.09 -2.68 3.52
CA GLU A 842 36.53 -2.56 3.30
C GLU A 842 36.98 -3.50 2.17
N GLN A 843 36.50 -4.75 2.14
CA GLN A 843 36.74 -5.68 1.04
C GLN A 843 36.20 -5.15 -0.30
N ALA A 844 34.97 -4.62 -0.29
CA ALA A 844 34.35 -4.04 -1.47
C ALA A 844 35.16 -2.85 -2.02
N LEU A 845 35.69 -2.00 -1.14
CA LEU A 845 36.51 -0.84 -1.51
C LEU A 845 37.88 -1.27 -2.05
N GLU A 846 38.51 -2.28 -1.45
CA GLU A 846 39.76 -2.87 -1.93
C GLU A 846 39.58 -3.42 -3.35
N ILE A 847 38.50 -4.14 -3.62
CA ILE A 847 38.20 -4.66 -4.95
C ILE A 847 38.05 -3.52 -5.98
N LEU A 848 37.33 -2.45 -5.65
CA LEU A 848 37.16 -1.30 -6.56
C LEU A 848 38.47 -0.54 -6.80
N SER A 849 39.38 -0.48 -5.84
CA SER A 849 40.70 0.16 -6.03
C SER A 849 41.56 -0.52 -7.09
N LYS A 850 41.25 -1.78 -7.44
CA LYS A 850 41.92 -2.58 -8.48
C LYS A 850 41.24 -2.48 -9.85
N CYS A 851 40.26 -1.59 -10.01
CA CYS A 851 39.51 -1.39 -11.24
C CYS A 851 39.90 -0.06 -11.90
N LYS A 852 39.75 0.03 -13.22
CA LYS A 852 39.87 1.32 -13.93
C LYS A 852 38.81 2.30 -13.45
N ILE A 853 39.20 3.57 -13.30
CA ILE A 853 38.31 4.62 -12.82
C ILE A 853 37.35 5.02 -13.96
N VAL A 854 36.08 4.69 -13.80
CA VAL A 854 34.95 5.17 -14.62
C VAL A 854 33.80 5.63 -13.72
N ASN A 855 32.81 6.33 -14.27
CA ASN A 855 31.74 6.97 -13.50
C ASN A 855 30.99 6.01 -12.56
N SER A 856 30.60 4.83 -13.04
CA SER A 856 29.94 3.81 -12.21
C SER A 856 30.78 3.34 -11.04
N ILE A 857 32.09 3.15 -11.24
CA ILE A 857 33.04 2.76 -10.20
C ILE A 857 33.22 3.89 -9.19
N MET A 858 33.31 5.14 -9.64
CA MET A 858 33.35 6.30 -8.73
C MET A 858 32.08 6.40 -7.88
N LEU A 859 30.89 6.25 -8.47
CA LEU A 859 29.62 6.29 -7.74
C LEU A 859 29.51 5.13 -6.72
N SER A 860 29.94 3.92 -7.10
CA SER A 860 29.99 2.78 -6.17
C SER A 860 30.97 3.01 -5.02
N LYS A 861 32.14 3.60 -5.32
CA LYS A 861 33.12 4.02 -4.31
C LYS A 861 32.55 5.07 -3.36
N VAL A 862 31.85 6.08 -3.88
CA VAL A 862 31.12 7.08 -3.07
C VAL A 862 30.10 6.39 -2.17
N SER A 863 29.31 5.46 -2.71
CA SER A 863 28.32 4.69 -1.95
C SER A 863 28.94 3.91 -0.78
N LEU A 864 30.09 3.27 -1.00
CA LEU A 864 30.85 2.61 0.06
C LEU A 864 31.39 3.60 1.09
N LEU A 865 32.02 4.69 0.65
CA LEU A 865 32.62 5.70 1.54
C LEU A 865 31.58 6.36 2.44
N GLN A 866 30.39 6.67 1.92
CA GLN A 866 29.32 7.26 2.73
C GLN A 866 28.77 6.29 3.79
N ASN A 867 28.68 4.99 3.47
CA ASN A 867 28.22 3.96 4.39
C ASN A 867 29.29 3.60 5.42
N LEU A 868 30.57 3.60 5.03
CA LEU A 868 31.71 3.56 5.95
C LEU A 868 31.73 4.78 6.87
N GLY A 869 31.46 5.98 6.36
CA GLY A 869 31.37 7.20 7.17
C GLY A 869 30.27 7.09 8.22
N LYS A 870 29.10 6.58 7.82
CA LYS A 870 27.98 6.27 8.73
C LYS A 870 28.41 5.25 9.80
N LEU A 871 29.05 4.15 9.41
CA LEU A 871 29.51 3.10 10.30
C LEU A 871 30.59 3.61 11.27
N TYR A 872 31.59 4.33 10.79
CA TYR A 872 32.65 4.90 11.62
C TYR A 872 32.12 5.91 12.63
N ARG A 873 31.12 6.72 12.24
CA ARG A 873 30.40 7.58 13.18
C ARG A 873 29.74 6.75 14.28
N TYR A 874 29.08 5.65 13.95
CA TYR A 874 28.48 4.76 14.96
C TYR A 874 29.51 4.08 15.86
N CYS A 875 30.66 3.68 15.32
CA CYS A 875 31.76 3.12 16.10
C CYS A 875 32.56 4.18 16.88
N GLY A 876 32.16 5.45 16.84
CA GLY A 876 32.83 6.58 17.51
C GLY A 876 34.15 7.01 16.88
N ASP A 877 34.56 6.44 15.74
CA ASP A 877 35.79 6.76 15.01
C ASP A 877 35.58 7.98 14.07
N ILE A 878 35.41 9.14 14.70
CA ILE A 878 35.05 10.39 14.01
C ILE A 878 36.12 10.84 13.02
N LYS A 879 37.41 10.58 13.31
CA LYS A 879 38.51 10.92 12.40
C LYS A 879 38.39 10.14 11.10
N LYS A 880 38.17 8.83 11.17
CA LYS A 880 37.94 8.02 9.96
C LYS A 880 36.64 8.42 9.27
N ALA A 881 35.56 8.67 10.01
CA ALA A 881 34.29 9.11 9.44
C ALA A 881 34.44 10.41 8.63
N LYS A 882 35.12 11.42 9.20
CA LYS A 882 35.39 12.70 8.53
C LYS A 882 36.25 12.49 7.27
N ASN A 883 37.30 11.69 7.37
CA ASN A 883 38.19 11.42 6.23
C ASN A 883 37.43 10.77 5.05
N VAL A 884 36.71 9.68 5.29
CA VAL A 884 36.01 8.97 4.21
C VAL A 884 34.87 9.81 3.60
N LEU A 885 34.15 10.60 4.41
CA LEU A 885 33.10 11.50 3.91
C LEU A 885 33.67 12.68 3.11
N ASN A 886 34.81 13.23 3.51
CA ASN A 886 35.50 14.27 2.74
C ASN A 886 35.99 13.73 1.40
N THR A 887 36.55 12.51 1.37
CA THR A 887 36.91 11.86 0.11
C THR A 887 35.69 11.65 -0.78
N ALA A 888 34.57 11.20 -0.20
CA ALA A 888 33.32 11.05 -0.95
C ALA A 888 32.83 12.39 -1.51
N LYS A 889 32.90 13.46 -0.72
CA LYS A 889 32.49 14.83 -1.09
C LYS A 889 33.28 15.35 -2.30
N ILE A 890 34.61 15.22 -2.28
CA ILE A 890 35.47 15.63 -3.40
C ILE A 890 35.04 14.92 -4.69
N ILE A 891 34.83 13.60 -4.64
CA ILE A 891 34.43 12.83 -5.82
C ILE A 891 33.08 13.33 -6.38
N VAL A 892 32.07 13.52 -5.53
CA VAL A 892 30.73 13.93 -6.00
C VAL A 892 30.67 15.38 -6.45
N ASP A 893 31.39 16.30 -5.81
CA ASP A 893 31.39 17.70 -6.18
C ASP A 893 32.12 17.93 -7.51
N ASP A 894 33.23 17.23 -7.74
CA ASP A 894 34.05 17.41 -8.94
C ASP A 894 33.46 16.68 -10.17
N ASN A 895 32.79 15.54 -9.97
CA ASN A 895 32.40 14.66 -11.08
C ASN A 895 30.87 14.48 -11.25
N PHE A 896 30.07 14.75 -10.22
CA PHE A 896 28.63 14.44 -10.21
C PHE A 896 27.76 15.55 -9.62
N PRO A 897 27.83 16.79 -10.15
CA PRO A 897 27.02 17.90 -9.65
C PRO A 897 25.53 17.63 -9.84
N ASN A 898 24.74 17.96 -8.82
CA ASN A 898 23.29 17.72 -8.73
C ASN A 898 22.88 16.24 -8.84
N HIS A 899 23.81 15.30 -8.64
CA HIS A 899 23.49 13.87 -8.61
C HIS A 899 22.93 13.45 -7.24
N LEU A 900 22.11 12.39 -7.22
CA LEU A 900 21.51 11.88 -5.98
C LEU A 900 22.56 11.46 -4.92
N GLU A 901 23.67 10.85 -5.35
CA GLU A 901 24.79 10.48 -4.47
C GLU A 901 25.41 11.71 -3.79
N GLN A 902 25.45 12.85 -4.46
CA GLN A 902 25.90 14.11 -3.87
C GLN A 902 25.01 14.51 -2.69
N ALA A 903 23.69 14.44 -2.86
CA ALA A 903 22.74 14.71 -1.78
C ALA A 903 22.92 13.74 -0.60
N TYR A 904 23.21 12.45 -0.86
CA TYR A 904 23.47 11.50 0.22
C TYR A 904 24.76 11.80 1.00
N VAL A 905 25.83 12.17 0.31
CA VAL A 905 27.08 12.59 0.96
C VAL A 905 26.84 13.80 1.86
N TYR A 906 26.13 14.82 1.37
CA TYR A 906 25.76 16.00 2.15
C TYR A 906 24.91 15.66 3.39
N GLU A 907 23.92 14.76 3.28
CA GLU A 907 23.15 14.26 4.44
C GLU A 907 24.06 13.57 5.48
N ARG A 908 25.02 12.76 5.02
CA ARG A 908 25.94 12.02 5.91
C ARG A 908 26.91 12.95 6.62
N ILE A 909 27.40 13.98 5.92
CA ILE A 909 28.23 15.03 6.50
C ILE A 909 27.43 15.85 7.51
N ALA A 910 26.22 16.30 7.17
CA ALA A 910 25.34 17.01 8.10
C ALA A 910 25.09 16.20 9.38
N SER A 911 24.82 14.90 9.23
CA SER A 911 24.65 13.99 10.37
C SER A 911 25.93 13.83 11.22
N LEU A 912 27.11 13.89 10.62
CA LEU A 912 28.39 13.83 11.34
C LEU A 912 28.67 15.15 12.08
N LEU A 913 28.46 16.29 11.42
CA LEU A 913 28.63 17.62 11.99
C LEU A 913 27.68 17.87 13.16
N TYR A 914 26.41 17.49 13.02
CA TYR A 914 25.44 17.53 14.11
C TYR A 914 25.88 16.66 15.30
N TYR A 915 26.40 15.46 15.04
CA TYR A 915 26.96 14.60 16.08
C TYR A 915 28.19 15.22 16.78
N MET A 916 28.91 16.12 16.12
CA MET A 916 30.02 16.89 16.69
C MET A 916 29.58 18.20 17.37
N GLY A 917 28.27 18.50 17.41
CA GLY A 917 27.71 19.74 17.97
C GLY A 917 27.78 20.95 17.02
N MET A 918 28.24 20.76 15.78
CA MET A 918 28.42 21.83 14.78
C MET A 918 27.13 22.08 14.01
N CYS A 919 26.12 22.64 14.68
CA CYS A 919 24.75 22.70 14.17
C CYS A 919 24.58 23.61 12.93
N GLU A 920 25.25 24.76 12.87
CA GLU A 920 25.16 25.67 11.71
C GLU A 920 25.75 25.05 10.43
N GLU A 921 26.94 24.45 10.52
CA GLU A 921 27.52 23.73 9.39
C GLU A 921 26.68 22.50 9.00
N ALA A 922 26.07 21.83 9.98
CA ALA A 922 25.16 20.72 9.71
C ALA A 922 23.90 21.18 8.95
N LYS A 923 23.32 22.33 9.33
CA LYS A 923 22.20 22.97 8.65
C LYS A 923 22.55 23.29 7.19
N GLU A 924 23.68 23.97 6.95
CA GLU A 924 24.10 24.36 5.59
C GLU A 924 24.26 23.14 4.65
N ASN A 925 24.89 22.06 5.14
CA ASN A 925 25.04 20.84 4.36
C ASN A 925 23.70 20.18 4.05
N LEU A 926 22.74 20.24 4.98
CA LEU A 926 21.42 19.66 4.77
C LEU A 926 20.52 20.49 3.84
N GLU A 927 20.69 21.82 3.82
CA GLU A 927 20.08 22.71 2.83
C GLU A 927 20.59 22.42 1.42
N LYS A 928 21.91 22.19 1.25
CA LYS A 928 22.49 21.70 -0.01
C LYS A 928 21.89 20.36 -0.43
N CYS A 929 21.74 19.42 0.51
CA CYS A 929 21.07 18.14 0.27
C CYS A 929 19.62 18.33 -0.21
N LEU A 930 18.84 19.21 0.44
CA LEU A 930 17.46 19.52 0.07
C LEU A 930 17.36 20.17 -1.31
N LYS A 931 18.25 21.12 -1.63
CA LYS A 931 18.28 21.78 -2.94
C LYS A 931 18.46 20.76 -4.08
N ILE A 932 19.41 19.83 -3.93
CA ILE A 932 19.63 18.77 -4.92
C ILE A 932 18.44 17.81 -4.97
N ARG A 933 17.86 17.43 -3.83
CA ARG A 933 16.68 16.54 -3.81
C ARG A 933 15.47 17.18 -4.47
N LEU A 934 15.28 18.49 -4.32
CA LEU A 934 14.18 19.24 -4.93
C LEU A 934 14.35 19.49 -6.44
N SER A 935 15.59 19.47 -6.96
CA SER A 935 15.81 19.54 -8.41
C SER A 935 15.53 18.20 -9.11
N ILE A 936 15.70 17.09 -8.39
CA ILE A 936 15.47 15.73 -8.92
C ILE A 936 14.03 15.26 -8.65
N HIS A 937 13.52 15.49 -7.43
CA HIS A 937 12.25 14.96 -6.94
C HIS A 937 11.23 16.08 -6.66
N SER A 938 9.93 15.78 -6.68
CA SER A 938 8.93 16.77 -6.24
C SER A 938 8.99 16.97 -4.75
N LYS A 939 8.44 18.09 -4.27
CA LYS A 939 8.32 18.45 -2.85
C LYS A 939 7.72 17.36 -1.94
N ASP A 940 6.88 16.47 -2.48
CA ASP A 940 6.15 15.45 -1.71
C ASP A 940 6.87 14.09 -1.67
N HIS A 941 8.07 14.00 -2.25
CA HIS A 941 8.84 12.76 -2.25
C HIS A 941 9.43 12.45 -0.86
N TYR A 942 9.36 11.19 -0.43
CA TYR A 942 9.78 10.75 0.92
C TYR A 942 11.23 11.08 1.32
N ARG A 943 12.14 11.24 0.35
CA ARG A 943 13.53 11.66 0.60
C ARG A 943 13.63 13.12 1.05
N ILE A 944 12.68 13.96 0.65
CA ILE A 944 12.54 15.32 1.16
C ILE A 944 11.99 15.27 2.59
N GLY A 945 11.01 14.40 2.86
CA GLY A 945 10.55 14.13 4.23
C GLY A 945 11.69 13.73 5.17
N LEU A 946 12.60 12.85 4.71
CA LEU A 946 13.78 12.45 5.51
C LEU A 946 14.68 13.65 5.81
N ALA A 947 15.07 14.40 4.78
CA ALA A 947 15.95 15.55 4.95
C ALA A 947 15.30 16.62 5.84
N LYS A 948 14.00 16.90 5.68
CA LYS A 948 13.24 17.80 6.55
C LYS A 948 13.17 17.31 8.00
N SER A 949 13.05 16.01 8.23
CA SER A 949 13.04 15.46 9.59
C SER A 949 14.38 15.66 10.31
N ILE A 950 15.50 15.52 9.57
CA ILE A 950 16.84 15.75 10.11
C ILE A 950 17.07 17.25 10.31
N LEU A 951 16.60 18.09 9.37
CA LEU A 951 16.74 19.54 9.44
C LEU A 951 15.96 20.10 10.62
N GLY A 952 14.73 19.62 10.81
CA GLY A 952 13.90 20.01 11.93
C GLY A 952 14.56 19.70 13.26
N LEU A 953 15.24 18.55 13.38
CA LEU A 953 16.01 18.20 14.56
C LEU A 953 17.21 19.12 14.80
N ILE A 954 17.99 19.41 13.75
CA ILE A 954 19.16 20.30 13.83
C ILE A 954 18.72 21.71 14.23
N LEU A 955 17.65 22.23 13.62
CA LEU A 955 17.09 23.55 13.93
C LEU A 955 16.62 23.64 15.38
N CYS A 956 15.96 22.60 15.91
CA CYS A 956 15.58 22.57 17.32
C CYS A 956 16.81 22.65 18.25
N ALA A 957 17.90 21.96 17.89
CA ALA A 957 19.14 22.01 18.65
C ALA A 957 19.89 23.35 18.53
N SER A 958 19.71 24.10 17.43
CA SER A 958 20.22 25.46 17.22
C SER A 958 19.34 26.57 17.85
N ASN A 959 18.36 26.24 18.71
CA ASN A 959 17.35 27.16 19.25
C ASN A 959 16.40 27.80 18.21
N CYS A 960 16.36 27.30 16.96
CA CYS A 960 15.38 27.70 15.93
C CYS A 960 14.14 26.81 16.00
N LEU A 961 13.46 26.91 17.13
CA LEU A 961 12.43 25.98 17.61
C LEU A 961 11.19 25.88 16.70
N ASP A 962 10.54 27.00 16.40
CA ASP A 962 9.32 27.01 15.56
C ASP A 962 9.58 26.49 14.14
N GLU A 963 10.72 26.89 13.56
CA GLU A 963 11.17 26.43 12.25
C GLU A 963 11.46 24.92 12.25
N GLY A 964 12.04 24.42 13.36
CA GLY A 964 12.33 23.01 13.57
C GLY A 964 11.06 22.15 13.62
N ILE A 965 10.09 22.54 14.43
CA ILE A 965 8.79 21.85 14.54
C ILE A 965 8.03 21.92 13.20
N ALA A 966 8.07 23.06 12.50
CA ALA A 966 7.43 23.20 11.19
C ALA A 966 8.00 22.19 10.18
N ASN A 967 9.33 22.01 10.13
CA ASN A 967 9.97 21.02 9.25
C ASN A 967 9.62 19.58 9.64
N LEU A 968 9.52 19.25 10.93
CA LEU A 968 9.09 17.93 11.40
C LEU A 968 7.63 17.63 11.04
N LYS A 969 6.72 18.60 11.20
CA LYS A 969 5.32 18.48 10.78
C LYS A 969 5.19 18.29 9.26
N GLN A 970 5.96 19.05 8.47
CA GLN A 970 6.01 18.86 7.02
C GLN A 970 6.54 17.48 6.64
N ALA A 971 7.58 16.98 7.32
CA ALA A 971 8.07 15.61 7.12
C ALA A 971 6.99 14.56 7.45
N GLU A 972 6.20 14.78 8.51
CA GLU A 972 5.09 13.90 8.88
C GLU A 972 4.00 13.88 7.80
N ILE A 973 3.63 15.04 7.25
CA ILE A 973 2.67 15.15 6.14
C ILE A 973 3.19 14.41 4.90
N ILE A 974 4.45 14.66 4.52
CA ILE A 974 5.09 14.00 3.38
C ILE A 974 5.05 12.47 3.54
N TYR A 975 5.41 11.95 4.72
CA TYR A 975 5.37 10.51 4.95
C TYR A 975 3.95 9.94 5.01
N LYS A 976 2.96 10.66 5.55
CA LYS A 976 1.54 10.23 5.56
C LYS A 976 0.97 10.14 4.14
N ASN A 977 1.41 11.05 3.27
CA ASN A 977 1.08 11.03 1.86
C ASN A 977 1.81 9.90 1.12
N PHE A 978 2.98 9.48 1.61
CA PHE A 978 3.77 8.43 0.99
C PHE A 978 3.24 7.01 1.28
N GLU A 979 3.16 6.63 2.55
CA GLU A 979 2.64 5.31 2.97
C GLU A 979 2.35 5.32 4.47
N GLU A 980 1.14 4.95 4.87
CA GLU A 980 0.78 4.87 6.28
C GLU A 980 1.61 3.79 6.98
N ASN A 981 2.30 4.15 8.05
CA ASN A 981 3.18 3.27 8.81
C ASN A 981 4.44 2.82 8.06
N HIS A 982 4.95 3.58 7.07
CA HIS A 982 6.27 3.32 6.50
C HIS A 982 7.36 3.26 7.60
N ILE A 983 8.33 2.35 7.46
CA ILE A 983 9.38 2.11 8.47
C ILE A 983 10.16 3.37 8.88
N ARG A 984 10.26 4.36 8.00
CA ARG A 984 10.92 5.65 8.27
C ARG A 984 10.17 6.57 9.24
N PHE A 985 8.88 6.36 9.47
CA PHE A 985 8.16 7.06 10.53
C PHE A 985 8.77 6.80 11.90
N VAL A 986 9.44 5.66 12.11
CA VAL A 986 10.15 5.41 13.38
C VAL A 986 11.20 6.50 13.61
N PHE A 987 12.02 6.80 12.59
CA PHE A 987 13.07 7.83 12.69
C PHE A 987 12.49 9.23 12.83
N LEU A 988 11.44 9.55 12.05
CA LEU A 988 10.73 10.81 12.21
C LEU A 988 10.20 10.96 13.64
N TYR A 989 9.47 9.97 14.16
CA TYR A 989 8.88 10.03 15.49
C TYR A 989 9.92 10.07 16.61
N ILE A 990 11.08 9.44 16.44
CA ILE A 990 12.20 9.60 17.38
C ILE A 990 12.74 11.03 17.34
N ASN A 991 12.94 11.61 16.15
CA ASN A 991 13.39 12.99 16.00
C ASN A 991 12.36 13.98 16.58
N THR A 992 11.08 13.79 16.29
CA THR A 992 9.99 14.62 16.80
C THR A 992 9.84 14.51 18.31
N SER A 993 9.93 13.30 18.87
CA SER A 993 9.94 13.08 20.31
C SER A 993 11.07 13.87 20.98
N TYR A 994 12.26 13.84 20.38
CA TYR A 994 13.42 14.56 20.91
C TYR A 994 13.28 16.08 20.80
N ALA A 995 12.75 16.59 19.69
CA ALA A 995 12.44 18.00 19.53
C ALA A 995 11.43 18.50 20.58
N PHE A 996 10.35 17.76 20.83
CA PHE A 996 9.39 18.09 21.89
C PHE A 996 10.00 18.01 23.29
N GLU A 997 10.91 17.06 23.53
CA GLU A 997 11.63 16.99 24.81
C GLU A 997 12.55 18.20 25.04
N MET A 998 13.25 18.68 23.99
CA MET A 998 14.02 19.94 24.02
C MET A 998 13.14 21.15 24.34
N HIS A 999 11.89 21.11 23.88
CA HIS A 999 10.84 22.10 24.16
C HIS A 999 10.17 21.96 25.52
N LYS A 1000 10.50 20.94 26.32
CA LYS A 1000 9.84 20.63 27.59
C LYS A 1000 8.35 20.28 27.45
N GLU A 1001 7.92 19.88 26.25
CA GLU A 1001 6.59 19.36 25.98
C GLU A 1001 6.56 17.84 26.17
N TYR A 1002 6.65 17.43 27.43
CA TYR A 1002 6.87 16.02 27.80
C TYR A 1002 5.74 15.07 27.36
N ASP A 1003 4.48 15.51 27.40
CA ASP A 1003 3.37 14.68 26.95
C ASP A 1003 3.44 14.39 25.44
N ASN A 1004 3.74 15.41 24.63
CA ASN A 1004 3.93 15.25 23.20
C ASN A 1004 5.16 14.38 22.90
N ALA A 1005 6.27 14.61 23.60
CA ALA A 1005 7.49 13.80 23.47
C ALA A 1005 7.21 12.32 23.75
N LEU A 1006 6.41 12.01 24.79
CA LEU A 1006 6.03 10.65 25.16
C LEU A 1006 5.13 9.99 24.11
N GLN A 1007 4.13 10.71 23.60
CA GLN A 1007 3.24 10.21 22.57
C GLN A 1007 4.00 9.80 21.31
N TYR A 1008 4.94 10.64 20.85
CA TYR A 1008 5.77 10.33 19.70
C TYR A 1008 6.72 9.16 19.96
N LEU A 1009 7.26 9.02 21.18
CA LEU A 1009 8.09 7.86 21.55
C LEU A 1009 7.27 6.55 21.54
N ILE A 1010 6.02 6.58 22.01
CA ILE A 1010 5.10 5.43 21.95
C ILE A 1010 4.77 5.08 20.50
N LYS A 1011 4.50 6.08 19.64
CA LYS A 1011 4.28 5.87 18.20
C LYS A 1011 5.50 5.23 17.53
N ALA A 1012 6.71 5.74 17.83
CA ALA A 1012 7.96 5.17 17.33
C ALA A 1012 8.12 3.71 17.76
N GLN A 1013 7.85 3.39 19.02
CA GLN A 1013 7.97 2.04 19.55
C GLN A 1013 6.99 1.06 18.94
N ARG A 1014 5.70 1.42 18.90
CA ARG A 1014 4.67 0.55 18.29
C ARG A 1014 5.03 0.23 16.85
N LEU A 1015 5.49 1.25 16.12
CA LEU A 1015 5.86 1.07 14.73
C LEU A 1015 7.15 0.26 14.55
N ALA A 1016 8.16 0.48 15.41
CA ALA A 1016 9.39 -0.29 15.40
C ALA A 1016 9.12 -1.78 15.64
N ILE A 1017 8.32 -2.12 16.67
CA ILE A 1017 7.94 -3.50 16.98
C ILE A 1017 7.18 -4.14 15.81
N LYS A 1018 6.29 -3.39 15.17
CA LYS A 1018 5.53 -3.87 14.00
C LYS A 1018 6.45 -4.27 12.83
N HIS A 1019 7.53 -3.54 12.59
CA HIS A 1019 8.44 -3.79 11.45
C HIS A 1019 9.61 -4.71 11.75
N TRP A 1020 10.22 -4.58 12.94
CA TRP A 1020 11.47 -5.25 13.29
C TRP A 1020 11.34 -6.25 14.45
N GLY A 1021 10.15 -6.39 15.06
CA GLY A 1021 9.93 -7.30 16.18
C GLY A 1021 10.90 -7.05 17.34
N GLU A 1022 11.42 -8.12 17.95
CA GLU A 1022 12.37 -8.05 19.06
C GLU A 1022 13.73 -7.42 18.69
N LYS A 1023 14.07 -7.37 17.39
CA LYS A 1023 15.35 -6.78 16.91
C LYS A 1023 15.32 -5.25 16.88
N SER A 1024 14.16 -4.63 17.09
CA SER A 1024 13.97 -3.16 17.11
C SER A 1024 15.00 -2.45 18.00
N SER A 1025 15.28 -3.00 19.18
CA SER A 1025 16.21 -2.43 20.16
C SER A 1025 17.62 -2.30 19.64
N ILE A 1026 18.06 -3.28 18.86
CA ILE A 1026 19.42 -3.36 18.31
C ILE A 1026 19.59 -2.40 17.13
N ILE A 1027 18.56 -2.26 16.31
CA ILE A 1027 18.58 -1.37 15.13
C ILE A 1027 18.56 0.09 15.55
N LEU A 1028 17.75 0.40 16.55
CA LEU A 1028 17.54 1.77 16.99
C LEU A 1028 18.59 2.24 17.99
N SER A 1029 19.31 1.36 18.70
CA SER A 1029 20.36 1.72 19.67
C SER A 1029 21.53 2.53 19.09
N TYR A 1030 21.53 2.75 17.79
CA TYR A 1030 22.54 3.55 17.10
C TYR A 1030 21.92 4.78 16.42
N HIS A 1031 20.66 5.09 16.73
CA HIS A 1031 20.02 6.31 16.28
C HIS A 1031 20.80 7.54 16.75
N LEU A 1032 20.75 8.63 15.96
CA LEU A 1032 21.33 9.90 16.33
C LEU A 1032 20.90 10.32 17.74
N THR A 1033 21.89 10.45 18.61
CA THR A 1033 21.79 11.22 19.85
C THR A 1033 23.00 12.14 19.91
N PRO A 1034 22.82 13.46 20.05
CA PRO A 1034 23.89 14.32 20.49
C PRO A 1034 24.42 13.84 21.84
N THR A 1035 25.70 14.05 22.11
CA THR A 1035 26.21 14.06 23.49
C THR A 1035 25.74 15.35 24.16
N GLU A 1036 24.48 15.39 24.59
CA GLU A 1036 24.05 16.48 25.45
C GLU A 1036 24.82 16.42 26.78
N LYS A 1037 25.24 17.60 27.24
CA LYS A 1037 25.87 17.76 28.55
C LYS A 1037 24.83 17.49 29.63
N PHE A 1038 25.09 16.56 30.54
CA PHE A 1038 24.11 16.16 31.55
C PHE A 1038 23.71 17.31 32.51
N SER A 1039 24.56 18.34 32.61
CA SER A 1039 24.31 19.52 33.45
C SER A 1039 23.18 20.45 32.98
N SER A 1040 22.73 20.36 31.73
CA SER A 1040 21.69 21.24 31.16
C SER A 1040 20.28 20.64 31.17
N LEU A 1041 20.10 19.49 31.83
CA LEU A 1041 18.85 18.73 31.81
C LEU A 1041 17.87 19.20 32.91
N GLU A 1042 16.58 19.27 32.57
CA GLU A 1042 15.53 19.64 33.52
C GLU A 1042 15.31 18.54 34.57
N THR A 1043 15.34 18.92 35.84
CA THR A 1043 15.30 17.98 36.99
C THR A 1043 14.14 18.31 37.95
N SER A 1044 13.04 18.80 37.37
CA SER A 1044 11.80 19.09 38.09
C SER A 1044 11.07 17.81 38.51
N GLU A 1045 10.60 17.79 39.77
CA GLU A 1045 9.85 16.67 40.36
C GLU A 1045 8.51 16.42 39.66
N LYS A 1046 7.95 17.45 39.01
CA LYS A 1046 6.71 17.35 38.23
C LYS A 1046 6.82 16.35 37.06
N ASN A 1047 8.03 16.05 36.61
CA ASN A 1047 8.29 15.26 35.40
C ASN A 1047 8.73 13.82 35.71
N ILE A 1048 8.73 13.37 36.98
CA ILE A 1048 9.12 12.00 37.38
C ILE A 1048 8.37 10.94 36.56
N ASN A 1049 7.06 11.13 36.39
CA ASN A 1049 6.22 10.18 35.67
C ASN A 1049 6.63 10.06 34.19
N TYR A 1050 6.88 11.20 33.52
CA TYR A 1050 7.38 11.22 32.14
C TYR A 1050 8.70 10.48 32.02
N TYR A 1051 9.71 10.86 32.82
CA TYR A 1051 11.05 10.28 32.69
C TYR A 1051 11.10 8.80 33.06
N THR A 1052 10.24 8.34 33.98
CA THR A 1052 10.10 6.92 34.30
C THR A 1052 9.52 6.14 33.11
N GLN A 1053 8.47 6.66 32.48
CA GLN A 1053 7.88 6.03 31.30
C GLN A 1053 8.83 6.09 30.09
N ALA A 1054 9.48 7.23 29.85
CA ALA A 1054 10.47 7.40 28.79
C ALA A 1054 11.67 6.46 28.97
N LEU A 1055 12.13 6.23 30.21
CA LEU A 1055 13.17 5.25 30.53
C LEU A 1055 12.76 3.84 30.11
N GLU A 1056 11.57 3.39 30.50
CA GLU A 1056 11.08 2.04 30.16
C GLU A 1056 10.82 1.86 28.66
N LEU A 1057 10.23 2.86 28.01
CA LEU A 1057 10.06 2.89 26.56
C LEU A 1057 11.40 2.84 25.84
N THR A 1058 12.39 3.61 26.33
CA THR A 1058 13.74 3.66 25.75
C THR A 1058 14.48 2.35 25.96
N LYS A 1059 14.36 1.70 27.12
CA LYS A 1059 14.93 0.35 27.35
C LYS A 1059 14.36 -0.68 26.37
N LYS A 1060 13.06 -0.60 26.09
CA LYS A 1060 12.39 -1.47 25.11
C LYS A 1060 12.76 -1.11 23.66
N LEU A 1061 12.90 0.19 23.36
CA LEU A 1061 13.11 0.70 22.01
C LEU A 1061 14.57 0.67 21.54
N PHE A 1062 15.52 0.84 22.46
CA PHE A 1062 16.95 0.98 22.19
C PHE A 1062 17.81 -0.03 22.96
N GLY A 1063 17.22 -0.85 23.83
CA GLY A 1063 17.95 -1.78 24.69
C GLY A 1063 18.51 -1.12 25.96
N ARG A 1064 18.83 -1.95 26.95
CA ARG A 1064 19.18 -1.51 28.32
C ARG A 1064 20.53 -0.80 28.44
N HIS A 1065 21.41 -0.96 27.46
CA HIS A 1065 22.76 -0.39 27.48
C HIS A 1065 22.90 0.87 26.63
N HIS A 1066 21.80 1.39 26.08
CA HIS A 1066 21.82 2.57 25.23
C HIS A 1066 22.13 3.85 26.02
N ILE A 1067 22.84 4.81 25.41
CA ILE A 1067 23.22 6.07 26.06
C ILE A 1067 22.00 6.89 26.53
N ARG A 1068 20.85 6.80 25.85
CA ARG A 1068 19.60 7.44 26.33
C ARG A 1068 19.08 6.82 27.63
N VAL A 1069 19.32 5.52 27.87
CA VAL A 1069 18.96 4.88 29.14
C VAL A 1069 19.83 5.47 30.25
N ALA A 1070 21.13 5.66 30.01
CA ALA A 1070 22.01 6.36 30.96
C ALA A 1070 21.50 7.79 31.23
N ARG A 1071 21.14 8.55 30.18
CA ARG A 1071 20.59 9.92 30.32
C ARG A 1071 19.34 9.95 31.20
N TYR A 1072 18.33 9.12 30.93
CA TYR A 1072 17.11 9.11 31.76
C TYR A 1072 17.37 8.61 33.18
N CYS A 1073 18.27 7.64 33.37
CA CYS A 1073 18.71 7.22 34.71
C CYS A 1073 19.38 8.39 35.46
N TYR A 1074 20.26 9.17 34.83
CA TYR A 1074 20.85 10.33 35.47
C TYR A 1074 19.81 11.39 35.85
N ILE A 1075 18.89 11.73 34.95
CA ILE A 1075 17.82 12.72 35.22
C ILE A 1075 16.96 12.27 36.41
N LEU A 1076 16.52 11.02 36.42
CA LEU A 1076 15.76 10.47 37.55
C LEU A 1076 16.60 10.46 38.83
N GLY A 1077 17.91 10.17 38.75
CA GLY A 1077 18.83 10.28 39.88
C GLY A 1077 18.82 11.69 40.50
N ARG A 1078 18.91 12.73 39.66
CA ARG A 1078 18.85 14.14 40.08
C ARG A 1078 17.51 14.54 40.66
N ILE A 1079 16.41 14.11 40.03
CA ILE A 1079 15.08 14.40 40.55
C ILE A 1079 14.90 13.72 41.92
N PHE A 1080 15.36 12.47 42.07
CA PHE A 1080 15.29 11.76 43.34
C PHE A 1080 16.22 12.35 44.43
N GLU A 1081 17.35 12.95 44.04
CA GLU A 1081 18.21 13.72 44.94
C GLU A 1081 17.49 14.99 45.43
N ASN A 1082 16.78 15.70 44.53
CA ASN A 1082 16.02 16.91 44.87
C ASN A 1082 14.85 16.64 45.84
N VAL A 1083 14.06 15.57 45.62
CA VAL A 1083 13.00 15.10 46.56
C VAL A 1083 13.54 14.43 47.84
N GLN A 1084 14.86 14.47 48.06
CA GLN A 1084 15.55 13.83 49.18
C GLN A 1084 15.40 12.29 49.29
N ASN A 1085 15.03 11.60 48.22
CA ASN A 1085 14.99 10.13 48.16
C ASN A 1085 16.36 9.56 47.78
N LYS A 1086 17.28 9.55 48.74
CA LYS A 1086 18.69 9.14 48.55
C LYS A 1086 18.84 7.71 47.99
N ASP A 1087 17.99 6.76 48.39
CA ASP A 1087 18.08 5.38 47.91
C ASP A 1087 17.77 5.23 46.43
N LYS A 1088 16.68 5.86 45.96
CA LYS A 1088 16.33 5.85 44.53
C LYS A 1088 17.35 6.63 43.71
N ALA A 1089 17.79 7.80 44.20
CA ALA A 1089 18.84 8.59 43.57
C ALA A 1089 20.11 7.77 43.37
N ARG A 1090 20.60 7.09 44.42
CA ARG A 1090 21.77 6.21 44.37
C ARG A 1090 21.62 5.08 43.36
N ARG A 1091 20.45 4.41 43.32
CA ARG A 1091 20.18 3.33 42.36
C ARG A 1091 20.28 3.82 40.92
N HIS A 1092 19.62 4.93 40.62
CA HIS A 1092 19.59 5.50 39.27
C HIS A 1092 20.96 6.05 38.83
N TYR A 1093 21.73 6.68 39.72
CA TYR A 1093 23.10 7.09 39.43
C TYR A 1093 24.03 5.91 39.17
N ARG A 1094 23.93 4.81 39.95
CA ARG A 1094 24.71 3.59 39.68
C ARG A 1094 24.36 2.97 38.34
N GLU A 1095 23.08 2.91 37.99
CA GLU A 1095 22.64 2.40 36.68
C GLU A 1095 23.15 3.29 35.54
N SER A 1096 23.01 4.61 35.67
CA SER A 1096 23.55 5.58 34.72
C SER A 1096 25.06 5.44 34.56
N LEU A 1097 25.81 5.36 35.67
CA LEU A 1097 27.26 5.23 35.67
C LEU A 1097 27.70 3.91 35.04
N SER A 1098 27.02 2.79 35.35
CA SER A 1098 27.32 1.47 34.79
C SER A 1098 27.13 1.42 33.28
N ILE A 1099 26.08 2.09 32.78
CA ILE A 1099 25.82 2.16 31.34
C ILE A 1099 26.83 3.12 30.69
N ALA A 1100 27.03 4.32 31.24
CA ALA A 1100 27.94 5.32 30.71
C ALA A 1100 29.40 4.85 30.70
N SER A 1101 29.87 4.15 31.73
CA SER A 1101 31.26 3.65 31.79
C SER A 1101 31.56 2.54 30.79
N LYS A 1102 30.53 1.83 30.31
CA LYS A 1102 30.63 0.82 29.25
C LYS A 1102 30.58 1.42 27.83
N GLN A 1103 30.29 2.72 27.70
CA GLN A 1103 30.29 3.42 26.42
C GLN A 1103 31.69 3.92 26.09
N HIS A 1104 32.24 3.47 24.95
CA HIS A 1104 33.57 3.83 24.51
C HIS A 1104 33.51 4.84 23.35
N PHE A 1105 33.86 6.09 23.62
CA PHE A 1105 34.05 7.12 22.60
C PHE A 1105 35.54 7.24 22.25
N LYS A 1106 35.87 7.40 20.97
CA LYS A 1106 37.26 7.61 20.51
C LYS A 1106 37.63 9.07 20.27
N ASN A 1107 36.64 9.96 20.16
CA ASN A 1107 36.86 11.38 19.89
C ASN A 1107 37.21 12.14 21.17
N LYS A 1108 38.28 12.94 21.17
CA LYS A 1108 38.75 13.67 22.37
C LYS A 1108 37.70 14.61 22.97
N ILE A 1109 36.90 15.32 22.15
CA ILE A 1109 35.84 16.22 22.63
C ILE A 1109 34.71 15.42 23.27
N LEU A 1110 34.24 14.37 22.59
CA LEU A 1110 33.17 13.51 23.12
C LEU A 1110 33.64 12.68 24.32
N VAL A 1111 34.91 12.28 24.36
CA VAL A 1111 35.54 11.66 25.52
C VAL A 1111 35.58 12.66 26.67
N LEU A 1112 35.98 13.91 26.45
CA LEU A 1112 35.98 14.93 27.49
C LEU A 1112 34.56 15.24 27.98
N GLU A 1113 33.57 15.36 27.10
CA GLU A 1113 32.17 15.57 27.49
C GLU A 1113 31.56 14.36 28.19
N HIS A 1114 31.82 13.15 27.69
CA HIS A 1114 31.35 11.91 28.29
C HIS A 1114 32.04 11.62 29.62
N GLN A 1115 33.33 11.90 29.72
CA GLN A 1115 34.10 11.81 30.95
C GLN A 1115 33.64 12.86 31.95
N LYS A 1116 33.34 14.08 31.51
CA LYS A 1116 32.68 15.10 32.33
C LYS A 1116 31.29 14.66 32.79
N ASN A 1117 30.51 14.00 31.94
CA ASN A 1117 29.22 13.41 32.34
C ASN A 1117 29.42 12.29 33.37
N ILE A 1118 30.42 11.42 33.21
CA ILE A 1118 30.80 10.39 34.19
C ILE A 1118 31.24 11.02 35.52
N GLU A 1119 32.08 12.05 35.48
CA GLU A 1119 32.54 12.80 36.66
C GLU A 1119 31.36 13.44 37.39
N ILE A 1120 30.44 14.09 36.65
CA ILE A 1120 29.20 14.65 37.21
C ILE A 1120 28.37 13.55 37.87
N ILE A 1121 28.14 12.41 37.20
CA ILE A 1121 27.40 11.29 37.79
C ILE A 1121 28.10 10.79 39.06
N GLN A 1122 29.42 10.67 39.05
CA GLN A 1122 30.22 10.22 40.19
C GLN A 1122 30.17 11.20 41.36
N GLU A 1123 30.20 12.50 41.09
CA GLU A 1123 30.11 13.56 42.10
C GLU A 1123 28.75 13.53 42.80
N HIS A 1124 27.67 13.48 42.01
CA HIS A 1124 26.31 13.35 42.54
C HIS A 1124 26.11 12.02 43.29
N LEU A 1125 26.65 10.92 42.77
CA LEU A 1125 26.62 9.63 43.45
C LEU A 1125 27.34 9.68 44.80
N ARG A 1126 28.50 10.36 44.89
CA ARG A 1126 29.24 10.56 46.15
C ARG A 1126 28.40 11.37 47.14
N ARG A 1127 27.87 12.52 46.73
CA ARG A 1127 27.01 13.38 47.59
C ARG A 1127 25.82 12.63 48.21
N VAL A 1128 25.21 11.72 47.47
CA VAL A 1128 24.07 10.92 47.96
C VAL A 1128 24.52 9.71 48.80
N CYS A 1129 25.75 9.21 48.60
CA CYS A 1129 26.33 8.10 49.37
C CYS A 1129 27.00 8.54 50.68
N ASP A 1130 27.44 9.80 50.79
CA ASP A 1130 28.01 10.33 52.02
C ASP A 1130 26.94 10.33 53.11
N ARG A 1131 27.14 9.48 54.12
CA ARG A 1131 26.39 9.51 55.37
C ARG A 1131 26.71 10.85 56.02
N GLY A 1132 25.68 11.58 56.41
CA GLY A 1132 25.89 12.78 57.21
C GLY A 1132 26.69 12.42 58.46
N ASN A 1133 27.92 12.93 58.54
CA ASN A 1133 28.41 13.45 59.80
C ASN A 1133 27.80 14.85 59.92
N ASN A 1134 26.58 14.89 60.46
CA ASN A 1134 26.02 16.06 61.14
C ASN A 1134 25.46 15.54 62.46
#